data_AF-A0A6G9VUH0-F1
#
_entry.id   AF-A0A6G9VUH0-F1
#
_cell.length_a   1.000
_cell.length_b   1.000
_cell.length_c   1.000
_cell.angle_alpha   90.00
_cell.angle_beta   90.00
_cell.angle_gamma   90.00
#
_symmetry.space_group_name_H-M   'P 1'
#
loop_
_entity.id
_entity.type
_entity.pdbx_description
1 polymer ?
#
loop_
_entity_poly.entity_id
_entity_poly.type
_entity_poly.pdbx_seq_one_letter_code
_entity_poly.pdbx_strand_id
1 'polypeptide(L)'
;MSLIHILGANGSRSKQSFTTCIQVTPNTIIDAGNIMYALGTEALHVNRIFFSHAHLDHIIDSAFLIDNFFTQRKETLYLYGLPQTIKAIKKHLFNDMVWPDFSKINLTHCECPAITYIEIEPYKRYFIEENITLTPIPANHAVPCCGYIIEQQGSSILFSGDTFHNEALWNILNENLSIKALIIDVSFPNQLSHVAAESKHLTPHFLQEGLIKLLKRDDLHLYINHLKPFYADLIVKELEDMGIAKKSILCDGEKIDIATGLLHQMMSSHTNDERVQKLTQIGTALSANESLENLLEMIVTEAKNLTNADGGTLYLLEKNELRFKVIQTDSLKIKMGGTSGKITWAPLPLYLEDGTPNKAMVAATCVLEDRLVNIPDVYEAVGFSFEGTKKFDQGTGYRSKSMLVIPLKNHEYEIIGVLQLLNKQNDYKQEVIPFNNEDEKITLSLASQAAIAITNTSLIQGLENLLEGFLKSIIFTISKKSPYTAGHIKRMVKLSVMLAEAINRDTITYAHKHFNTEEIKQINFAALMHDIGKLASPEHILNKSTKLEALCDRIVLIESRIQTIEKALHVKLLEDKIALLEGKQIGDVTTLEKTYEQQIKTLREIFLLLQSSNNGEQFLSDEKAANIKAIAEHPWHIGNEIYTILTPDEAHHLSIQKGTLTSEEREIINNHAKLSIDILNRLPFPKKYQQIPQISGNHHEKLNGKGYPQGLKGDEISFEARILAIADIFEALTASDRPYKAGMPLSTVMKILYTMAQAGELDKELVKFLYTSNIYLEYAKAFLPERCIDEITVDFNML
;
A
#
# COMPACT_ATOMS: atom_id res chain seq x y z
N MET A 1 8.79 30.41 36.92
CA MET A 1 9.54 31.18 35.90
C MET A 1 8.68 32.37 35.55
N SER A 2 9.26 33.57 35.58
CA SER A 2 8.55 34.77 35.16
C SER A 2 8.71 34.93 33.65
N LEU A 3 7.67 34.57 32.91
CA LEU A 3 7.66 34.61 31.46
C LEU A 3 6.67 35.68 31.03
N ILE A 4 7.10 36.64 30.21
CA ILE A 4 6.19 37.47 29.42
C ILE A 4 5.85 36.71 28.14
N HIS A 5 4.58 36.74 27.71
CA HIS A 5 4.16 36.16 26.43
C HIS A 5 3.96 37.25 25.39
N ILE A 6 4.50 37.05 24.20
CA ILE A 6 4.28 37.91 23.04
C ILE A 6 3.02 37.39 22.34
N LEU A 7 1.86 37.96 22.63
CA LEU A 7 0.60 37.54 22.04
C LEU A 7 0.49 37.99 20.58
N GLY A 8 1.04 39.16 20.26
CA GLY A 8 1.19 39.65 18.89
C GLY A 8 2.45 40.49 18.75
N ALA A 9 3.16 40.31 17.64
CA ALA A 9 4.49 40.88 17.41
C ALA A 9 4.59 41.79 16.17
N ASN A 10 3.48 42.06 15.47
CA ASN A 10 3.51 42.70 14.15
C ASN A 10 2.92 44.12 14.18
N GLY A 11 3.29 44.93 13.20
CA GLY A 11 2.79 46.31 13.01
C GLY A 11 1.67 46.43 11.98
N SER A 12 1.06 45.31 11.62
CA SER A 12 -0.21 45.19 10.88
C SER A 12 -0.74 43.76 10.98
N ARG A 13 -2.00 43.55 10.60
CA ARG A 13 -2.69 42.26 10.69
C ARG A 13 -2.69 41.52 9.35
N SER A 14 -2.37 40.23 9.38
CA SER A 14 -2.47 39.29 8.26
C SER A 14 -3.27 38.04 8.69
N LYS A 15 -3.32 37.00 7.85
CA LYS A 15 -3.98 35.72 8.20
C LYS A 15 -3.31 35.02 9.40
N GLN A 16 -2.00 35.21 9.57
CA GLN A 16 -1.16 34.49 10.54
C GLN A 16 -0.26 35.41 11.36
N SER A 17 -0.50 36.72 11.31
CA SER A 17 0.32 37.73 11.98
C SER A 17 -0.60 38.76 12.61
N PHE A 18 -0.48 38.97 13.92
CA PHE A 18 -1.34 39.86 14.66
C PHE A 18 -0.56 41.00 15.31
N THR A 19 -1.30 42.05 15.65
CA THR A 19 -0.71 43.31 16.07
C THR A 19 -0.28 43.29 17.54
N THR A 20 0.57 44.24 17.91
CA THR A 20 1.29 44.22 19.19
C THR A 20 0.40 43.99 20.40
N CYS A 21 0.74 42.97 21.17
CA CYS A 21 0.11 42.65 22.45
C CYS A 21 1.06 41.78 23.27
N ILE A 22 1.37 42.20 24.50
CA ILE A 22 2.32 41.51 25.38
C ILE A 22 1.61 41.18 26.69
N GLN A 23 1.52 39.92 27.04
CA GLN A 23 0.99 39.49 28.32
C GLN A 23 2.10 39.43 29.37
N VAL A 24 1.97 40.26 30.40
CA VAL A 24 2.92 40.36 31.51
C VAL A 24 2.53 39.43 32.65
N THR A 25 1.22 39.34 32.94
CA THR A 25 0.62 38.36 33.86
C THR A 25 -0.68 37.86 33.24
N PRO A 26 -1.29 36.77 33.73
CA PRO A 26 -2.62 36.35 33.27
C PRO A 26 -3.67 37.47 33.32
N ASN A 27 -3.52 38.44 34.23
CA ASN A 27 -4.43 39.56 34.41
C ASN A 27 -4.01 40.86 33.70
N THR A 28 -2.73 41.00 33.33
CA THR A 28 -2.15 42.27 32.89
C THR A 28 -1.47 42.13 31.53
N ILE A 29 -1.88 42.97 30.59
CA ILE A 29 -1.29 43.05 29.25
C ILE A 29 -0.82 44.47 28.92
N ILE A 30 0.14 44.58 28.01
CA ILE A 30 0.59 45.81 27.36
C ILE A 30 0.09 45.77 25.92
N ASP A 31 -0.64 46.80 25.52
CA ASP A 31 -1.41 46.88 24.28
C ASP A 31 -2.41 45.74 24.08
N ALA A 32 -3.32 45.93 23.13
CA ALA A 32 -4.50 45.10 22.89
C ALA A 32 -4.68 44.87 21.37
N GLY A 33 -3.63 44.46 20.68
CA GLY A 33 -3.69 44.08 19.27
C GLY A 33 -4.17 42.65 19.00
N ASN A 34 -3.92 41.71 19.93
CA ASN A 34 -4.18 40.29 19.74
C ASN A 34 -4.54 39.54 21.03
N ILE A 35 -5.62 39.94 21.70
CA ILE A 35 -6.09 39.27 22.91
C ILE A 35 -6.96 38.08 22.53
N MET A 36 -7.93 38.29 21.64
CA MET A 36 -9.03 37.34 21.42
C MET A 36 -8.55 36.05 20.76
N TYR A 37 -7.70 36.17 19.74
CA TYR A 37 -7.17 35.00 19.04
C TYR A 37 -6.10 34.28 19.86
N ALA A 38 -5.23 35.01 20.55
CA ALA A 38 -4.12 34.41 21.30
C ALA A 38 -4.56 33.71 22.60
N LEU A 39 -5.52 34.28 23.32
CA LEU A 39 -5.92 33.77 24.64
C LEU A 39 -7.24 32.99 24.64
N GLY A 40 -8.10 33.15 23.63
CA GLY A 40 -9.41 32.48 23.58
C GLY A 40 -10.24 32.75 24.84
N THR A 41 -10.63 31.70 25.57
CA THR A 41 -11.40 31.82 26.81
C THR A 41 -10.61 32.39 27.98
N GLU A 42 -9.28 32.22 27.99
CA GLU A 42 -8.41 32.76 29.05
C GLU A 42 -8.38 34.29 29.06
N ALA A 43 -8.78 34.92 27.95
CA ALA A 43 -8.93 36.37 27.85
C ALA A 43 -9.85 36.95 28.94
N LEU A 44 -10.82 36.16 29.44
CA LEU A 44 -11.69 36.54 30.56
C LEU A 44 -10.91 37.01 31.80
N HIS A 45 -9.72 36.47 32.02
CA HIS A 45 -8.89 36.78 33.18
C HIS A 45 -8.11 38.09 33.07
N VAL A 46 -8.02 38.69 31.88
CA VAL A 46 -7.32 39.96 31.66
C VAL A 46 -8.18 41.11 32.17
N ASN A 47 -7.82 41.72 33.30
CA ASN A 47 -8.51 42.88 33.86
C ASN A 47 -7.69 44.18 33.80
N ARG A 48 -6.45 44.17 33.33
CA ARG A 48 -5.62 45.38 33.21
C ARG A 48 -4.94 45.46 31.83
N ILE A 49 -5.12 46.57 31.14
CA ILE A 49 -4.47 46.85 29.85
C ILE A 49 -3.67 48.14 29.98
N PHE A 50 -2.38 48.09 29.71
CA PHE A 50 -1.48 49.23 29.65
C PHE A 50 -1.22 49.59 28.19
N PHE A 51 -1.76 50.72 27.73
CA PHE A 51 -1.60 51.17 26.36
C PHE A 51 -0.31 51.98 26.18
N SER A 52 0.46 51.66 25.15
CA SER A 52 1.56 52.49 24.67
C SER A 52 1.02 53.79 24.08
N HIS A 53 0.02 53.70 23.20
CA HIS A 53 -0.65 54.81 22.53
C HIS A 53 -2.03 54.40 21.96
N ALA A 54 -2.71 55.32 21.27
CA ALA A 54 -4.11 55.16 20.86
C ALA A 54 -4.32 54.73 19.39
N HIS A 55 -3.29 54.24 18.68
CA HIS A 55 -3.52 53.68 17.35
C HIS A 55 -4.31 52.38 17.44
N LEU A 56 -5.12 52.12 16.41
CA LEU A 56 -6.14 51.08 16.44
C LEU A 56 -5.56 49.68 16.65
N ASP A 57 -4.44 49.38 15.99
CA ASP A 57 -3.69 48.13 16.10
C ASP A 57 -3.16 47.82 17.51
N HIS A 58 -3.10 48.81 18.40
CA HIS A 58 -2.72 48.64 19.81
C HIS A 58 -3.90 48.65 20.77
N ILE A 59 -5.12 48.94 20.32
CA ILE A 59 -6.28 49.09 21.22
C ILE A 59 -7.50 48.25 20.81
N ILE A 60 -7.52 47.71 19.59
CA ILE A 60 -8.73 47.13 18.97
C ILE A 60 -9.37 45.99 19.78
N ASP A 61 -8.58 45.06 20.31
CA ASP A 61 -9.12 43.91 21.02
C ASP A 61 -9.62 44.27 22.42
N SER A 62 -9.35 45.47 22.95
CA SER A 62 -9.95 45.92 24.21
C SER A 62 -11.49 46.02 24.09
N ALA A 63 -11.99 46.40 22.91
CA ALA A 63 -13.41 46.52 22.62
C ALA A 63 -14.08 45.14 22.50
N PHE A 64 -13.43 44.20 21.81
CA PHE A 64 -13.92 42.82 21.69
C PHE A 64 -13.81 42.03 22.99
N LEU A 65 -12.78 42.29 23.79
CA LEU A 65 -12.59 41.67 25.10
C LEU A 65 -13.74 41.99 26.04
N ILE A 66 -14.10 43.28 26.17
CA ILE A 66 -15.16 43.67 27.10
C ILE A 66 -16.52 43.15 26.62
N ASP A 67 -16.79 43.20 25.32
CA ASP A 67 -18.09 42.82 24.75
C ASP A 67 -18.35 41.31 24.86
N ASN A 68 -17.39 40.48 24.42
CA ASN A 68 -17.55 39.02 24.41
C ASN A 68 -17.70 38.42 25.82
N PHE A 69 -17.03 39.00 26.80
CA PHE A 69 -17.01 38.47 28.17
C PHE A 69 -17.88 39.27 29.14
N PHE A 70 -18.55 40.33 28.71
CA PHE A 70 -19.29 41.25 29.58
C PHE A 70 -20.14 40.55 30.64
N THR A 71 -20.92 39.54 30.25
CA THR A 71 -21.85 38.83 31.15
C THR A 71 -21.16 37.86 32.12
N GLN A 72 -19.94 37.43 31.81
CA GLN A 72 -19.17 36.46 32.58
C GLN A 72 -18.15 37.12 33.52
N ARG A 73 -17.81 38.40 33.25
CA ARG A 73 -16.82 39.15 34.03
C ARG A 73 -17.32 39.47 35.43
N LYS A 74 -16.44 39.23 36.40
CA LYS A 74 -16.64 39.56 37.83
C LYS A 74 -15.86 40.79 38.28
N GLU A 75 -14.87 41.20 37.50
CA GLU A 75 -13.95 42.30 37.81
C GLU A 75 -13.95 43.34 36.68
N THR A 76 -13.80 44.60 37.06
CA THR A 76 -13.70 45.75 36.16
C THR A 76 -12.45 45.64 35.28
N LEU A 77 -12.58 45.98 34.00
CA LEU A 77 -11.45 46.13 33.09
C LEU A 77 -10.83 47.54 33.26
N TYR A 78 -9.59 47.58 33.74
CA TYR A 78 -8.84 48.81 33.93
C TYR A 78 -7.97 49.12 32.70
N LEU A 79 -8.19 50.29 32.12
CA LEU A 79 -7.47 50.79 30.95
C LEU A 79 -6.49 51.89 31.38
N TYR A 80 -5.20 51.56 31.36
CA TYR A 80 -4.09 52.45 31.72
C TYR A 80 -3.48 53.07 30.46
N GLY A 81 -3.15 54.35 30.51
CA GLY A 81 -2.50 55.04 29.39
C GLY A 81 -2.20 56.50 29.71
N LEU A 82 -1.35 57.14 28.91
CA LEU A 82 -1.06 58.57 29.07
C LEU A 82 -2.38 59.38 29.01
N PRO A 83 -2.48 60.56 29.65
CA PRO A 83 -3.71 61.35 29.67
C PRO A 83 -4.30 61.58 28.26
N GLN A 84 -3.44 61.80 27.27
CA GLN A 84 -3.85 61.97 25.88
C GLN A 84 -4.35 60.67 25.23
N THR A 85 -3.72 59.53 25.55
CA THR A 85 -4.16 58.19 25.11
C THR A 85 -5.54 57.86 25.66
N ILE A 86 -5.74 58.04 26.97
CA ILE A 86 -7.04 57.83 27.61
C ILE A 86 -8.11 58.77 27.04
N LYS A 87 -7.76 60.04 26.82
CA LYS A 87 -8.67 61.01 26.17
C LYS A 87 -9.06 60.57 24.76
N ALA A 88 -8.12 60.03 23.98
CA ALA A 88 -8.40 59.54 22.64
C ALA A 88 -9.33 58.32 22.66
N ILE A 89 -9.05 57.33 23.52
CA ILE A 89 -9.88 56.12 23.67
C ILE A 89 -11.32 56.47 24.08
N LYS A 90 -11.49 57.34 25.09
CA LYS A 90 -12.82 57.82 25.53
C LYS A 90 -13.58 58.56 24.43
N LYS A 91 -12.87 59.36 23.62
CA LYS A 91 -13.52 60.19 22.60
C LYS A 91 -13.82 59.44 21.31
N HIS A 92 -12.98 58.47 20.94
CA HIS A 92 -12.96 57.90 19.60
C HIS A 92 -13.23 56.39 19.53
N LEU A 93 -13.14 55.64 20.64
CA LEU A 93 -13.44 54.21 20.67
C LEU A 93 -14.70 53.92 21.50
N PHE A 94 -14.66 54.15 22.81
CA PHE A 94 -15.78 53.90 23.73
C PHE A 94 -16.63 55.17 23.89
N ASN A 95 -17.42 55.48 22.88
CA ASN A 95 -18.13 56.77 22.76
C ASN A 95 -19.61 56.63 22.32
N ASP A 96 -20.18 55.42 22.45
CA ASP A 96 -21.54 55.07 22.02
C ASP A 96 -21.78 55.15 20.49
N MET A 97 -20.77 55.53 19.71
CA MET A 97 -20.84 55.66 18.24
C MET A 97 -19.99 54.62 17.51
N VAL A 98 -18.74 54.43 17.94
CA VAL A 98 -17.82 53.41 17.40
C VAL A 98 -18.00 52.10 18.17
N TRP A 99 -17.96 52.18 19.50
CA TRP A 99 -18.24 51.08 20.41
C TRP A 99 -19.05 51.59 21.61
N PRO A 100 -19.91 50.75 22.23
CA PRO A 100 -20.64 51.13 23.44
C PRO A 100 -19.71 51.64 24.55
N ASP A 101 -20.10 52.70 25.25
CA ASP A 101 -19.31 53.24 26.35
C ASP A 101 -19.48 52.40 27.63
N PHE A 102 -18.70 51.32 27.72
CA PHE A 102 -18.67 50.41 28.86
C PHE A 102 -18.19 51.06 30.17
N SER A 103 -17.75 52.32 30.17
CA SER A 103 -17.48 53.05 31.42
C SER A 103 -18.76 53.58 32.08
N LYS A 104 -19.86 53.66 31.33
CA LYS A 104 -21.20 54.01 31.82
C LYS A 104 -22.08 52.79 32.13
N ILE A 105 -21.59 51.58 31.87
CA ILE A 105 -22.33 50.32 32.03
C ILE A 105 -21.72 49.56 33.21
N ASN A 106 -22.56 49.17 34.18
CA ASN A 106 -22.11 48.35 35.31
C ASN A 106 -22.06 46.87 34.93
N LEU A 107 -21.17 46.10 35.56
CA LEU A 107 -21.15 44.65 35.41
C LEU A 107 -22.43 44.02 35.97
N THR A 108 -22.79 42.83 35.47
CA THR A 108 -24.03 42.12 35.84
C THR A 108 -24.11 41.69 37.30
N HIS A 109 -22.97 41.61 37.99
CA HIS A 109 -22.85 41.05 39.35
C HIS A 109 -22.32 42.03 40.41
N CYS A 110 -22.06 43.30 40.05
CA CYS A 110 -21.62 44.37 40.98
C CYS A 110 -22.15 45.75 40.55
N GLU A 111 -22.24 46.70 41.49
CA GLU A 111 -22.45 48.13 41.17
C GLU A 111 -21.12 48.81 40.79
N CYS A 112 -20.32 48.17 39.95
CA CYS A 112 -19.03 48.69 39.50
C CYS A 112 -19.00 48.78 37.96
N PRO A 113 -18.43 49.85 37.39
CA PRO A 113 -18.41 50.05 35.94
C PRO A 113 -17.58 48.95 35.27
N ALA A 114 -17.98 48.54 34.07
CA ALA A 114 -17.32 47.49 33.31
C ALA A 114 -15.92 47.92 32.84
N ILE A 115 -15.74 49.21 32.53
CA ILE A 115 -14.44 49.83 32.24
C ILE A 115 -14.12 50.97 33.21
N THR A 116 -12.89 51.01 33.71
CA THR A 116 -12.33 52.18 34.43
C THR A 116 -11.04 52.64 33.77
N TYR A 117 -10.87 53.94 33.60
CA TYR A 117 -9.68 54.52 32.99
C TYR A 117 -8.72 55.06 34.04
N ILE A 118 -7.43 54.74 33.90
CA ILE A 118 -6.37 55.21 34.79
C ILE A 118 -5.31 55.95 33.97
N GLU A 119 -5.09 57.22 34.30
CA GLU A 119 -4.05 58.01 33.66
C GLU A 119 -2.69 57.67 34.28
N ILE A 120 -1.69 57.44 33.44
CA ILE A 120 -0.31 57.17 33.86
C ILE A 120 0.63 58.33 33.51
N GLU A 121 1.74 58.40 34.22
CA GLU A 121 2.74 59.46 34.11
C GLU A 121 4.10 58.83 33.76
N PRO A 122 4.86 59.38 32.79
CA PRO A 122 6.20 58.90 32.48
C PRO A 122 7.09 58.84 33.72
N TYR A 123 7.95 57.82 33.78
CA TYR A 123 8.91 57.53 34.87
C TYR A 123 8.31 57.16 36.23
N LYS A 124 6.98 57.17 36.38
CA LYS A 124 6.31 56.74 37.61
C LYS A 124 6.09 55.23 37.63
N ARG A 125 6.47 54.56 38.72
CA ARG A 125 6.33 53.10 38.88
C ARG A 125 4.88 52.73 39.23
N TYR A 126 4.29 51.79 38.49
CA TYR A 126 2.97 51.23 38.77
C TYR A 126 3.11 49.78 39.20
N PHE A 127 2.76 49.49 40.45
CA PHE A 127 2.77 48.13 41.00
C PHE A 127 1.56 47.37 40.47
N ILE A 128 1.83 46.21 39.86
CA ILE A 128 0.79 45.26 39.46
C ILE A 128 0.81 44.08 40.44
N GLU A 129 0.28 42.92 40.04
CA GLU A 129 0.31 41.69 40.83
C GLU A 129 1.67 40.96 40.75
N GLU A 130 1.91 39.98 41.63
CA GLU A 130 3.07 39.07 41.59
C GLU A 130 4.47 39.72 41.72
N ASN A 131 4.58 40.86 42.41
CA ASN A 131 5.82 41.66 42.55
C ASN A 131 6.36 42.22 41.22
N ILE A 132 5.49 42.41 40.22
CA ILE A 132 5.87 43.05 38.96
C ILE A 132 5.54 44.55 39.02
N THR A 133 6.39 45.36 38.40
CA THR A 133 6.18 46.80 38.22
C THR A 133 6.27 47.18 36.76
N LEU A 134 5.33 48.01 36.30
CA LEU A 134 5.39 48.64 34.98
C LEU A 134 5.73 50.12 35.13
N THR A 135 6.75 50.57 34.40
CA THR A 135 7.17 51.99 34.40
C THR A 135 7.11 52.52 32.97
N PRO A 136 6.16 53.42 32.65
CA PRO A 136 6.09 54.02 31.33
C PRO A 136 7.29 54.94 31.08
N ILE A 137 7.86 54.86 29.89
CA ILE A 137 8.98 55.69 29.44
C ILE A 137 8.59 56.45 28.17
N PRO A 138 9.05 57.69 27.95
CA PRO A 138 8.67 58.43 26.75
C PRO A 138 9.16 57.74 25.46
N ALA A 139 8.28 57.67 24.45
CA ALA A 139 8.61 57.24 23.09
C ALA A 139 8.50 58.41 22.11
N ASN A 140 9.29 58.40 21.04
CA ASN A 140 9.24 59.44 20.00
C ASN A 140 8.34 58.98 18.85
N HIS A 141 7.06 59.35 18.89
CA HIS A 141 6.07 58.92 17.91
C HIS A 141 5.13 60.05 17.47
N ALA A 142 4.34 59.83 16.41
CA ALA A 142 3.45 60.84 15.82
C ALA A 142 2.34 61.31 16.78
N VAL A 143 1.95 60.45 17.72
CA VAL A 143 1.02 60.74 18.81
C VAL A 143 1.71 60.52 20.15
N PRO A 144 1.17 61.05 21.28
CA PRO A 144 1.67 60.72 22.61
C PRO A 144 1.77 59.20 22.79
N CYS A 145 3.01 58.72 22.96
CA CYS A 145 3.36 57.32 23.02
C CYS A 145 4.35 57.07 24.16
N CYS A 146 4.27 55.90 24.76
CA CYS A 146 5.23 55.44 25.75
C CYS A 146 5.60 53.98 25.53
N GLY A 147 6.84 53.65 25.88
CA GLY A 147 7.27 52.28 26.14
C GLY A 147 7.09 51.91 27.61
N TYR A 148 7.45 50.70 27.98
CA TYR A 148 7.36 50.20 29.35
C TYR A 148 8.63 49.45 29.78
N ILE A 149 9.12 49.76 30.98
CA ILE A 149 10.04 48.88 31.70
C ILE A 149 9.19 47.92 32.54
N ILE A 150 9.35 46.63 32.28
CA ILE A 150 8.69 45.52 32.96
C ILE A 150 9.70 44.94 33.95
N GLU A 151 9.52 45.16 35.25
CA GLU A 151 10.48 44.78 36.28
C GLU A 151 9.90 43.75 37.25
N GLN A 152 10.67 42.71 37.55
CA GLN A 152 10.37 41.74 38.59
C GLN A 152 11.63 41.26 39.31
N GLN A 153 11.60 41.25 40.65
CA GLN A 153 12.68 40.72 41.49
C GLN A 153 14.09 41.25 41.14
N GLY A 154 14.19 42.50 40.68
CA GLY A 154 15.47 43.16 40.37
C GLY A 154 16.01 42.92 38.96
N SER A 155 15.29 42.20 38.10
CA SER A 155 15.56 42.13 36.65
C SER A 155 14.42 42.77 35.86
N SER A 156 14.70 43.25 34.65
CA SER A 156 13.69 43.89 33.81
C SER A 156 13.85 43.66 32.30
N ILE A 157 12.76 43.89 31.58
CA ILE A 157 12.70 43.95 30.11
C ILE A 157 12.15 45.33 29.72
N LEU A 158 12.71 45.95 28.69
CA LEU A 158 12.22 47.23 28.17
C LEU A 158 11.52 47.01 26.83
N PHE A 159 10.24 47.36 26.75
CA PHE A 159 9.47 47.45 25.50
C PHE A 159 9.40 48.91 25.05
N SER A 160 9.84 49.22 23.84
CA SER A 160 9.95 50.61 23.38
C SER A 160 8.60 51.28 23.07
N GLY A 161 7.57 50.49 22.76
CA GLY A 161 6.44 50.98 21.97
C GLY A 161 6.86 51.40 20.57
N ASP A 162 5.92 51.96 19.81
CA ASP A 162 6.21 52.57 18.51
C ASP A 162 7.09 53.80 18.72
N THR A 163 8.25 53.83 18.06
CA THR A 163 9.21 54.91 18.29
C THR A 163 10.09 55.15 17.07
N PHE A 164 10.57 56.39 16.97
CA PHE A 164 11.70 56.80 16.13
C PHE A 164 12.94 57.07 17.02
N HIS A 165 13.96 57.76 16.50
CA HIS A 165 15.15 58.15 17.27
C HIS A 165 14.80 58.72 18.64
N ASN A 166 15.18 58.01 19.70
CA ASN A 166 14.81 58.29 21.07
C ASN A 166 16.04 58.19 21.99
N GLU A 167 16.71 59.31 22.23
CA GLU A 167 17.89 59.36 23.11
C GLU A 167 17.58 58.95 24.55
N ALA A 168 16.36 59.24 25.03
CA ALA A 168 15.95 58.88 26.39
C ALA A 168 15.93 57.36 26.60
N LEU A 169 15.46 56.59 25.59
CA LEU A 169 15.48 55.13 25.63
C LEU A 169 16.90 54.58 25.78
N TRP A 170 17.85 55.10 25.02
CA TRP A 170 19.25 54.64 25.09
C TRP A 170 19.92 55.03 26.41
N ASN A 171 19.65 56.22 26.94
CA ASN A 171 20.17 56.63 28.26
C ASN A 171 19.66 55.70 29.37
N ILE A 172 18.36 55.35 29.36
CA ILE A 172 17.77 54.41 30.32
C ILE A 172 18.45 53.03 30.24
N LEU A 173 18.67 52.50 29.03
CA LEU A 173 19.35 51.20 28.84
C LEU A 173 20.78 51.19 29.38
N ASN A 174 21.49 52.31 29.23
CA ASN A 174 22.86 52.45 29.70
C ASN A 174 22.95 52.65 31.22
N GLU A 175 21.99 53.34 31.84
CA GLU A 175 21.96 53.62 33.28
C GLU A 175 21.39 52.46 34.10
N ASN A 176 20.50 51.65 33.52
CA ASN A 176 19.81 50.57 34.22
C ASN A 176 20.28 49.16 33.77
N LEU A 177 21.27 48.61 34.48
CA LEU A 177 21.82 47.28 34.23
C LEU A 177 20.88 46.10 34.61
N SER A 178 19.75 46.38 35.28
CA SER A 178 18.73 45.35 35.52
C SER A 178 18.00 44.95 34.23
N ILE A 179 17.99 45.81 33.21
CA ILE A 179 17.36 45.51 31.92
C ILE A 179 18.20 44.46 31.21
N LYS A 180 17.60 43.29 30.95
CA LYS A 180 18.22 42.13 30.30
C LYS A 180 17.83 41.98 28.84
N ALA A 181 16.67 42.51 28.45
CA ALA A 181 16.23 42.52 27.06
C ALA A 181 15.57 43.83 26.65
N LEU A 182 15.73 44.18 25.37
CA LEU A 182 15.06 45.29 24.68
C LEU A 182 14.17 44.73 23.58
N ILE A 183 12.86 45.00 23.66
CA ILE A 183 11.91 44.79 22.57
C ILE A 183 11.71 46.13 21.86
N ILE A 184 12.12 46.23 20.60
CA ILE A 184 12.13 47.49 19.85
C ILE A 184 11.39 47.40 18.50
N ASP A 185 10.67 48.46 18.16
CA ASP A 185 10.00 48.64 16.85
C ASP A 185 11.01 48.65 15.70
N VAL A 186 10.75 47.87 14.64
CA VAL A 186 11.34 48.05 13.30
C VAL A 186 10.27 47.73 12.25
N SER A 187 9.62 48.78 11.74
CA SER A 187 8.41 48.64 10.91
C SER A 187 8.67 48.64 9.41
N PHE A 188 9.75 49.28 8.93
CA PHE A 188 9.97 49.53 7.50
C PHE A 188 11.35 49.09 7.02
N PRO A 189 11.49 48.64 5.77
CA PRO A 189 12.80 48.37 5.18
C PRO A 189 13.56 49.67 4.90
N ASN A 190 14.88 49.59 4.74
CA ASN A 190 15.79 50.73 4.56
C ASN A 190 15.42 51.59 3.33
N GLN A 191 14.93 50.97 2.27
CA GLN A 191 14.46 51.67 1.07
C GLN A 191 13.25 52.61 1.34
N LEU A 192 12.52 52.41 2.44
CA LEU A 192 11.39 53.24 2.87
C LEU A 192 11.74 54.13 4.08
N SER A 193 13.02 54.47 4.27
CA SER A 193 13.49 55.35 5.36
C SER A 193 12.75 56.70 5.44
N HIS A 194 12.35 57.27 4.30
CA HIS A 194 11.54 58.50 4.28
C HIS A 194 10.17 58.29 4.94
N VAL A 195 9.46 57.20 4.61
CA VAL A 195 8.16 56.85 5.20
C VAL A 195 8.33 56.59 6.69
N ALA A 196 9.37 55.86 7.08
CA ALA A 196 9.66 55.55 8.47
C ALA A 196 9.89 56.82 9.30
N ALA A 197 10.67 57.80 8.77
CA ALA A 197 10.92 59.07 9.44
C ALA A 197 9.65 59.96 9.56
N GLU A 198 8.81 59.98 8.52
CA GLU A 198 7.54 60.73 8.53
C GLU A 198 6.51 60.12 9.49
N SER A 199 6.39 58.79 9.50
CA SER A 199 5.48 58.04 10.38
C SER A 199 6.04 57.77 11.78
N LYS A 200 7.29 58.18 12.04
CA LYS A 200 8.00 58.00 13.32
C LYS A 200 8.17 56.54 13.75
N HIS A 201 8.73 55.74 12.85
CA HIS A 201 9.13 54.35 13.03
C HIS A 201 10.59 54.11 12.63
N LEU A 202 11.18 53.01 13.09
CA LEU A 202 12.55 52.63 12.71
C LEU A 202 12.61 51.78 11.44
N THR A 203 13.73 51.90 10.74
CA THR A 203 14.25 50.92 9.77
C THR A 203 15.45 50.20 10.37
N PRO A 204 15.92 49.08 9.78
CA PRO A 204 17.17 48.43 10.21
C PRO A 204 18.35 49.41 10.32
N HIS A 205 18.50 50.31 9.35
CA HIS A 205 19.54 51.34 9.35
C HIS A 205 19.42 52.30 10.55
N PHE A 206 18.23 52.84 10.81
CA PHE A 206 18.02 53.74 11.96
C PHE A 206 18.24 53.04 13.30
N LEU A 207 17.88 51.76 13.40
CA LEU A 207 18.19 50.95 14.59
C LEU A 207 19.70 50.81 14.78
N GLN A 208 20.45 50.47 13.73
CA GLN A 208 21.91 50.32 13.82
C GLN A 208 22.61 51.62 14.21
N GLU A 209 22.13 52.78 13.75
CA GLU A 209 22.68 54.05 14.21
C GLU A 209 22.56 54.21 15.73
N GLY A 210 21.40 53.85 16.30
CA GLY A 210 21.20 53.86 17.75
C GLY A 210 22.09 52.87 18.48
N LEU A 211 22.16 51.63 17.99
CA LEU A 211 22.98 50.57 18.59
C LEU A 211 24.48 50.92 18.57
N ILE A 212 25.00 51.46 17.46
CA ILE A 212 26.44 51.79 17.33
C ILE A 212 26.80 53.08 18.06
N LYS A 213 25.95 54.12 17.97
CA LYS A 213 26.31 55.47 18.45
C LYS A 213 25.95 55.68 19.92
N LEU A 214 24.92 55.01 20.44
CA LEU A 214 24.29 55.38 21.72
C LEU A 214 24.31 54.25 22.77
N LEU A 215 24.31 52.97 22.38
CA LEU A 215 24.37 51.85 23.32
C LEU A 215 25.82 51.60 23.77
N LYS A 216 26.05 51.52 25.10
CA LYS A 216 27.39 51.40 25.70
C LYS A 216 27.62 50.07 26.43
N ARG A 217 26.75 49.08 26.19
CA ARG A 217 26.75 47.76 26.86
C ARG A 217 26.45 46.65 25.86
N ASP A 218 26.94 45.44 26.14
CA ASP A 218 26.86 44.25 25.27
C ASP A 218 26.13 43.06 25.91
N ASP A 219 25.67 43.19 27.16
CA ASP A 219 24.97 42.16 27.94
C ASP A 219 23.44 42.19 27.77
N LEU A 220 22.94 42.82 26.71
CA LEU A 220 21.51 43.03 26.43
C LEU A 220 21.04 42.15 25.28
N HIS A 221 19.96 41.40 25.49
CA HIS A 221 19.26 40.71 24.42
C HIS A 221 18.39 41.68 23.62
N LEU A 222 18.58 41.72 22.30
CA LEU A 222 17.80 42.56 21.40
C LEU A 222 16.69 41.73 20.74
N TYR A 223 15.47 42.22 20.78
CA TYR A 223 14.30 41.62 20.14
C TYR A 223 13.58 42.64 19.27
N ILE A 224 13.31 42.27 18.03
CA ILE A 224 12.67 43.13 17.03
C ILE A 224 11.17 42.82 17.01
N ASN A 225 10.37 43.86 17.13
CA ASN A 225 8.91 43.83 17.14
C ASN A 225 8.34 44.74 16.05
N HIS A 226 7.04 44.62 15.83
CA HIS A 226 6.23 45.55 15.05
C HIS A 226 6.56 45.57 13.54
N LEU A 227 7.06 44.45 13.01
CA LEU A 227 7.31 44.31 11.58
C LEU A 227 5.99 44.41 10.81
N LYS A 228 6.00 45.10 9.67
CA LYS A 228 4.86 45.06 8.74
C LYS A 228 4.94 43.76 7.93
N PRO A 229 3.94 42.85 8.03
CA PRO A 229 4.04 41.51 7.43
C PRO A 229 4.39 41.50 5.95
N PHE A 230 3.90 42.48 5.18
CA PHE A 230 4.18 42.59 3.75
C PHE A 230 5.65 42.86 3.41
N TYR A 231 6.41 43.48 4.32
CA TYR A 231 7.84 43.78 4.14
C TYR A 231 8.75 42.92 5.03
N ALA A 232 8.18 41.95 5.75
CA ALA A 232 8.90 41.21 6.80
C ALA A 232 10.16 40.53 6.25
N ASP A 233 10.08 39.79 5.14
CA ASP A 233 11.23 39.09 4.56
C ASP A 233 12.38 40.04 4.19
N LEU A 234 12.05 41.23 3.68
CA LEU A 234 13.06 42.22 3.32
C LEU A 234 13.70 42.84 4.56
N ILE A 235 12.90 43.20 5.56
CA ILE A 235 13.39 43.74 6.84
C ILE A 235 14.28 42.71 7.55
N VAL A 236 13.85 41.45 7.59
CA VAL A 236 14.63 40.34 8.17
C VAL A 236 16.00 40.23 7.49
N LYS A 237 16.02 40.25 6.16
CA LYS A 237 17.27 40.18 5.38
C LYS A 237 18.19 41.36 5.68
N GLU A 238 17.66 42.58 5.70
CA GLU A 238 18.43 43.79 6.02
C GLU A 238 18.99 43.76 7.45
N LEU A 239 18.24 43.21 8.41
CA LEU A 239 18.71 42.99 9.79
C LEU A 239 19.83 41.94 9.86
N GLU A 240 19.71 40.84 9.10
CA GLU A 240 20.74 39.80 9.01
C GLU A 240 22.04 40.33 8.40
N ASP A 241 21.95 41.12 7.33
CA ASP A 241 23.10 41.79 6.68
C ASP A 241 23.86 42.71 7.66
N MET A 242 23.19 43.16 8.72
CA MET A 242 23.73 44.04 9.76
C MET A 242 24.17 43.28 11.03
N GLY A 243 24.10 41.95 11.01
CA GLY A 243 24.55 41.07 12.09
C GLY A 243 23.50 40.74 13.15
N ILE A 244 22.23 41.13 12.95
CA ILE A 244 21.12 40.78 13.85
C ILE A 244 20.52 39.46 13.36
N ALA A 245 20.70 38.39 14.14
CA ALA A 245 20.23 37.06 13.74
C ALA A 245 18.69 36.99 13.70
N LYS A 246 18.14 36.23 12.74
CA LYS A 246 16.68 36.00 12.60
C LYS A 246 15.97 35.56 13.88
N LYS A 247 16.63 34.82 14.76
CA LYS A 247 16.12 34.42 16.10
C LYS A 247 15.81 35.60 17.04
N SER A 248 16.24 36.81 16.68
CA SER A 248 16.00 38.04 17.42
C SER A 248 14.69 38.71 16.98
N ILE A 249 14.00 38.18 15.97
CA ILE A 249 12.74 38.73 15.46
C ILE A 249 11.60 38.00 16.18
N LEU A 250 10.75 38.76 16.88
CA LEU A 250 9.67 38.17 17.66
C LEU A 250 8.56 37.64 16.77
N CYS A 251 7.98 36.52 17.19
CA CYS A 251 6.80 35.93 16.60
C CYS A 251 5.67 35.80 17.64
N ASP A 252 4.44 35.79 17.13
CA ASP A 252 3.25 35.57 17.94
C ASP A 252 3.36 34.21 18.67
N GLY A 253 3.10 34.20 19.97
CA GLY A 253 3.15 33.02 20.85
C GLY A 253 4.49 32.79 21.57
N GLU A 254 5.55 33.54 21.24
CA GLU A 254 6.85 33.40 21.91
C GLU A 254 6.84 33.93 23.35
N LYS A 255 7.82 33.51 24.15
CA LYS A 255 7.93 33.89 25.56
C LYS A 255 9.33 34.37 25.91
N ILE A 256 9.45 35.39 26.76
CA ILE A 256 10.74 35.91 27.22
C ILE A 256 10.80 35.80 28.74
N ASP A 257 11.87 35.23 29.27
CA ASP A 257 12.12 35.16 30.71
C ASP A 257 12.63 36.52 31.22
N ILE A 258 11.93 37.13 32.18
CA ILE A 258 12.28 38.46 32.71
C ILE A 258 13.63 38.45 33.45
N ALA A 259 13.96 37.34 34.12
CA ALA A 259 15.16 37.26 34.95
C ALA A 259 16.43 37.21 34.10
N THR A 260 16.37 36.52 32.97
CA THR A 260 17.52 36.26 32.08
C THR A 260 17.49 37.08 30.79
N GLY A 261 16.33 37.53 30.34
CA GLY A 261 16.12 38.16 29.04
C GLY A 261 16.13 37.17 27.87
N LEU A 262 16.12 35.86 28.11
CA LEU A 262 16.18 34.85 27.05
C LEU A 262 14.81 34.51 26.47
N LEU A 263 14.77 34.40 25.14
CA LEU A 263 13.62 33.94 24.37
C LEU A 263 13.47 32.42 24.45
N HIS A 264 12.30 31.96 24.83
CA HIS A 264 11.86 30.58 24.74
C HIS A 264 11.04 30.41 23.46
N GLN A 265 11.67 29.87 22.42
CA GLN A 265 10.96 29.45 21.22
C GLN A 265 10.10 28.24 21.56
N MET A 266 8.79 28.33 21.28
CA MET A 266 7.99 27.12 21.16
C MET A 266 8.56 26.32 19.98
N MET A 267 9.06 25.11 20.24
CA MET A 267 9.10 24.11 19.18
C MET A 267 7.66 23.96 18.73
N SER A 268 7.41 24.25 17.45
CA SER A 268 6.10 24.32 16.82
C SER A 268 5.17 23.25 17.39
N SER A 269 4.19 23.65 18.20
CA SER A 269 2.96 22.87 18.30
C SER A 269 2.39 22.89 16.90
N HIS A 270 2.47 21.75 16.19
CA HIS A 270 1.99 21.63 14.82
C HIS A 270 0.68 22.40 14.66
N THR A 271 0.67 23.41 13.79
CA THR A 271 -0.57 24.12 13.48
C THR A 271 -1.60 23.09 13.01
N ASN A 272 -2.89 23.33 13.24
CA ASN A 272 -3.94 22.42 12.76
C ASN A 272 -3.79 22.13 11.25
N ASP A 273 -3.27 23.08 10.46
CA ASP A 273 -2.94 22.90 9.05
C ASP A 273 -1.84 21.86 8.81
N GLU A 274 -0.75 21.85 9.58
CA GLU A 274 0.32 20.83 9.46
C GLU A 274 -0.16 19.43 9.84
N ARG A 275 -0.98 19.31 10.90
CA ARG A 275 -1.53 18.00 11.32
C ARG A 275 -2.53 17.47 10.29
N VAL A 276 -3.36 18.33 9.71
CA VAL A 276 -4.28 17.97 8.62
C VAL A 276 -3.51 17.58 7.36
N GLN A 277 -2.43 18.30 7.03
CA GLN A 277 -1.56 17.94 5.91
C GLN A 277 -0.88 16.58 6.13
N LYS A 278 -0.37 16.31 7.34
CA LYS A 278 0.17 15.00 7.73
C LYS A 278 -0.90 13.90 7.62
N LEU A 279 -2.10 14.11 8.16
CA LEU A 279 -3.22 13.17 8.01
C LEU A 279 -3.55 12.87 6.55
N THR A 280 -3.51 13.88 5.68
CA THR A 280 -3.77 13.73 4.24
C THR A 280 -2.66 12.95 3.54
N GLN A 281 -1.40 13.21 3.90
CA GLN A 281 -0.25 12.44 3.41
C GLN A 281 -0.34 10.98 3.86
N ILE A 282 -0.70 10.74 5.13
CA ILE A 282 -0.90 9.39 5.67
C ILE A 282 -2.04 8.70 4.96
N GLY A 283 -3.20 9.34 4.77
CA GLY A 283 -4.32 8.77 4.03
C GLY A 283 -3.96 8.41 2.58
N THR A 284 -3.10 9.21 1.94
CA THR A 284 -2.56 8.91 0.61
C THR A 284 -1.62 7.70 0.65
N ALA A 285 -0.73 7.63 1.64
CA ALA A 285 0.20 6.51 1.82
C ALA A 285 -0.54 5.20 2.14
N LEU A 286 -1.55 5.24 3.02
CA LEU A 286 -2.41 4.10 3.38
C LEU A 286 -3.21 3.56 2.18
N SER A 287 -3.45 4.40 1.16
CA SER A 287 -4.13 4.02 -0.07
C SER A 287 -3.19 3.45 -1.15
N ALA A 288 -1.88 3.51 -0.95
CA ALA A 288 -0.92 2.91 -1.87
C ALA A 288 -0.98 1.37 -1.78
N ASN A 289 -0.74 0.69 -2.90
CA ASN A 289 -0.70 -0.78 -2.97
C ASN A 289 0.56 -1.32 -2.27
N GLU A 290 0.54 -1.36 -0.94
CA GLU A 290 1.57 -1.99 -0.11
C GLU A 290 1.08 -3.33 0.46
N SER A 291 2.02 -4.18 0.92
CA SER A 291 1.67 -5.40 1.64
C SER A 291 0.91 -5.08 2.93
N LEU A 292 0.07 -6.00 3.39
CA LEU A 292 -0.68 -5.84 4.64
C LEU A 292 0.28 -5.58 5.82
N GLU A 293 1.43 -6.25 5.84
CA GLU A 293 2.44 -6.10 6.89
C GLU A 293 3.03 -4.68 6.95
N ASN A 294 3.37 -4.10 5.80
CA ASN A 294 3.87 -2.71 5.73
C ASN A 294 2.79 -1.73 6.17
N LEU A 295 1.56 -1.92 5.68
CA LEU A 295 0.43 -1.07 6.01
C LEU A 295 0.18 -1.03 7.52
N LEU A 296 0.10 -2.20 8.16
CA LEU A 296 -0.11 -2.32 9.61
C LEU A 296 1.02 -1.62 10.40
N GLU A 297 2.25 -1.72 9.92
CA GLU A 297 3.41 -1.07 10.56
C GLU A 297 3.39 0.44 10.41
N MET A 298 3.06 0.94 9.22
CA MET A 298 2.92 2.36 8.94
C MET A 298 1.83 2.99 9.80
N ILE A 299 0.67 2.32 9.95
CA ILE A 299 -0.44 2.80 10.81
C ILE A 299 0.04 3.08 12.23
N VAL A 300 0.78 2.14 12.85
CA VAL A 300 1.27 2.30 14.23
C VAL A 300 2.31 3.42 14.31
N THR A 301 3.24 3.46 13.35
CA THR A 301 4.30 4.46 13.30
C THR A 301 3.72 5.87 13.21
N GLU A 302 2.78 6.06 12.30
CA GLU A 302 2.13 7.36 12.08
C GLU A 302 1.22 7.77 13.24
N ALA A 303 0.50 6.82 13.84
CA ALA A 303 -0.31 7.09 15.05
C ALA A 303 0.55 7.59 16.21
N LYS A 304 1.72 6.98 16.43
CA LYS A 304 2.67 7.41 17.44
C LYS A 304 3.23 8.80 17.14
N ASN A 305 3.67 9.04 15.90
CA ASN A 305 4.25 10.31 15.47
C ASN A 305 3.24 11.48 15.59
N LEU A 306 1.97 11.25 15.25
CA LEU A 306 0.93 12.28 15.33
C LEU A 306 0.57 12.68 16.76
N THR A 307 0.67 11.74 17.70
CA THR A 307 0.28 11.95 19.12
C THR A 307 1.47 12.17 20.05
N ASN A 308 2.70 12.05 19.52
CA ASN A 308 3.94 11.99 20.29
C ASN A 308 3.94 10.87 21.35
N ALA A 309 3.44 9.68 20.99
CA ALA A 309 3.41 8.51 21.86
C ALA A 309 4.69 7.66 21.74
N ASP A 310 5.23 7.21 22.88
CA ASP A 310 6.42 6.35 22.92
C ASP A 310 6.15 4.92 22.45
N GLY A 311 4.94 4.41 22.73
CA GLY A 311 4.52 3.05 22.41
C GLY A 311 3.25 3.00 21.57
N GLY A 312 3.17 1.99 20.71
CA GLY A 312 2.01 1.72 19.87
C GLY A 312 1.82 0.23 19.63
N THR A 313 0.58 -0.24 19.64
CA THR A 313 0.23 -1.64 19.39
C THR A 313 -1.03 -1.72 18.55
N LEU A 314 -0.99 -2.55 17.51
CA LEU A 314 -2.12 -2.84 16.64
C LEU A 314 -2.56 -4.28 16.82
N TYR A 315 -3.85 -4.45 17.06
CA TYR A 315 -4.53 -5.73 17.14
C TYR A 315 -5.52 -5.87 15.99
N LEU A 316 -5.62 -7.05 15.41
CA LEU A 316 -6.74 -7.41 14.54
C LEU A 316 -7.61 -8.45 15.24
N LEU A 317 -8.92 -8.27 15.12
CA LEU A 317 -9.91 -9.18 15.67
C LEU A 317 -10.02 -10.40 14.76
N GLU A 318 -9.74 -11.57 15.30
CA GLU A 318 -9.93 -12.85 14.61
C GLU A 318 -10.85 -13.74 15.46
N LYS A 319 -12.08 -13.97 15.00
CA LYS A 319 -13.13 -14.67 15.75
C LYS A 319 -13.41 -13.97 17.10
N ASN A 320 -12.98 -14.55 18.22
CA ASN A 320 -13.23 -14.05 19.58
C ASN A 320 -11.93 -13.67 20.31
N GLU A 321 -10.85 -13.39 19.58
CA GLU A 321 -9.57 -12.99 20.15
C GLU A 321 -8.92 -11.86 19.36
N LEU A 322 -8.27 -10.95 20.07
CA LEU A 322 -7.45 -9.89 19.51
C LEU A 322 -6.02 -10.41 19.33
N ARG A 323 -5.61 -10.53 18.07
CA ARG A 323 -4.26 -10.94 17.72
C ARG A 323 -3.38 -9.73 17.52
N PHE A 324 -2.27 -9.68 18.25
CA PHE A 324 -1.20 -8.73 17.99
C PHE A 324 -0.75 -8.83 16.53
N LYS A 325 -0.57 -7.69 15.87
CA LYS A 325 -0.03 -7.60 14.50
C LYS A 325 1.19 -6.71 14.39
N VAL A 326 1.26 -5.65 15.20
CA VAL A 326 2.42 -4.75 15.28
C VAL A 326 2.56 -4.28 16.72
N ILE A 327 3.78 -4.32 17.25
CA ILE A 327 4.15 -3.72 18.54
C ILE A 327 5.39 -2.86 18.31
N GLN A 328 5.35 -1.60 18.75
CA GLN A 328 6.45 -0.66 18.69
C GLN A 328 6.60 0.07 20.02
N THR A 329 7.82 0.17 20.54
CA THR A 329 8.14 1.00 21.72
C THR A 329 9.53 1.59 21.55
N ASP A 330 9.63 2.91 21.38
CA ASP A 330 10.88 3.56 20.96
C ASP A 330 11.93 3.56 22.06
N SER A 331 11.53 3.93 23.28
CA SER A 331 12.39 3.91 24.47
C SER A 331 13.03 2.53 24.72
N LEU A 332 12.30 1.43 24.43
CA LEU A 332 12.78 0.06 24.60
C LEU A 332 13.41 -0.53 23.34
N LYS A 333 13.38 0.19 22.20
CA LYS A 333 13.77 -0.29 20.86
C LYS A 333 13.09 -1.63 20.49
N ILE A 334 11.85 -1.82 20.96
CA ILE A 334 11.06 -3.00 20.64
C ILE A 334 10.30 -2.74 19.35
N LYS A 335 10.45 -3.65 18.39
CA LYS A 335 9.68 -3.69 17.16
C LYS A 335 9.36 -5.14 16.82
N MET A 336 8.08 -5.50 16.82
CA MET A 336 7.61 -6.87 16.56
C MET A 336 6.40 -6.84 15.64
N GLY A 337 6.23 -7.86 14.81
CA GLY A 337 5.18 -7.88 13.80
C GLY A 337 5.46 -6.93 12.64
N GLY A 338 4.47 -6.77 11.75
CA GLY A 338 4.68 -6.06 10.49
C GLY A 338 5.84 -6.66 9.69
N THR A 339 6.77 -5.83 9.25
CA THR A 339 7.98 -6.26 8.53
C THR A 339 9.12 -6.76 9.43
N SER A 340 9.00 -6.53 10.74
CA SER A 340 10.10 -6.69 11.70
C SER A 340 10.18 -8.08 12.35
N GLY A 341 9.36 -9.04 11.91
CA GLY A 341 9.46 -10.46 12.30
C GLY A 341 8.26 -11.00 13.08
N LYS A 342 8.42 -12.22 13.62
CA LYS A 342 7.32 -12.97 14.28
C LYS A 342 6.96 -12.39 15.65
N ILE A 343 5.67 -12.42 15.95
CA ILE A 343 5.14 -12.04 17.26
C ILE A 343 5.21 -13.24 18.20
N THR A 344 5.74 -13.01 19.40
CA THR A 344 5.94 -14.04 20.42
C THR A 344 4.86 -14.02 21.51
N TRP A 345 3.94 -13.05 21.47
CA TRP A 345 2.89 -12.87 22.47
C TRP A 345 1.60 -13.58 22.08
N ALA A 346 0.93 -14.15 23.08
CA ALA A 346 -0.33 -14.85 22.91
C ALA A 346 -1.47 -13.86 22.57
N PRO A 347 -2.50 -14.28 21.81
CA PRO A 347 -3.70 -13.47 21.57
C PRO A 347 -4.40 -13.06 22.87
N LEU A 348 -5.16 -11.97 22.84
CA LEU A 348 -6.01 -11.54 23.94
C LEU A 348 -7.44 -12.03 23.73
N PRO A 349 -7.99 -12.94 24.56
CA PRO A 349 -9.35 -13.44 24.37
C PRO A 349 -10.38 -12.37 24.79
N LEU A 350 -11.47 -12.24 24.01
CA LEU A 350 -12.59 -11.35 24.34
C LEU A 350 -13.48 -11.91 25.46
N TYR A 351 -13.48 -13.23 25.64
CA TYR A 351 -14.25 -13.93 26.68
C TYR A 351 -13.31 -14.83 27.48
N LEU A 352 -13.53 -14.93 28.80
CA LEU A 352 -12.79 -15.84 29.67
C LEU A 352 -13.24 -17.30 29.43
N GLU A 353 -12.53 -18.27 30.00
CA GLU A 353 -12.84 -19.71 29.84
C GLU A 353 -14.26 -20.09 30.31
N ASP A 354 -14.84 -19.30 31.23
CA ASP A 354 -16.21 -19.47 31.73
C ASP A 354 -17.28 -18.81 30.84
N GLY A 355 -16.89 -18.19 29.71
CA GLY A 355 -17.77 -17.50 28.77
C GLY A 355 -18.13 -16.07 29.16
N THR A 356 -17.61 -15.54 30.27
CA THR A 356 -17.88 -14.15 30.67
C THR A 356 -17.04 -13.15 29.87
N PRO A 357 -17.55 -11.92 29.59
CA PRO A 357 -16.78 -10.91 28.85
C PRO A 357 -15.51 -10.49 29.60
N ASN A 358 -14.37 -10.47 28.90
CA ASN A 358 -13.09 -10.05 29.45
C ASN A 358 -13.01 -8.52 29.57
N LYS A 359 -13.63 -7.99 30.63
CA LYS A 359 -13.56 -6.56 31.00
C LYS A 359 -12.26 -6.17 31.72
N ALA A 360 -11.41 -7.15 31.98
CA ALA A 360 -10.15 -6.95 32.67
C ALA A 360 -9.12 -6.28 31.74
N MET A 361 -9.07 -6.69 30.46
CA MET A 361 -8.12 -6.14 29.50
C MET A 361 -8.70 -4.91 28.78
N VAL A 362 -7.95 -3.80 28.73
CA VAL A 362 -8.42 -2.54 28.11
C VAL A 362 -8.74 -2.72 26.63
N ALA A 363 -7.86 -3.40 25.88
CA ALA A 363 -8.09 -3.67 24.46
C ALA A 363 -9.35 -4.54 24.22
N ALA A 364 -9.58 -5.57 25.03
CA ALA A 364 -10.80 -6.38 24.93
C ALA A 364 -12.05 -5.59 25.32
N THR A 365 -11.96 -4.74 26.35
CA THR A 365 -13.07 -3.89 26.80
C THR A 365 -13.45 -2.86 25.74
N CYS A 366 -12.46 -2.28 25.06
CA CYS A 366 -12.68 -1.37 23.93
C CYS A 366 -13.54 -2.00 22.83
N VAL A 367 -13.31 -3.29 22.53
CA VAL A 367 -14.13 -4.05 21.57
C VAL A 367 -15.51 -4.37 22.13
N LEU A 368 -15.58 -4.93 23.35
CA LEU A 368 -16.82 -5.41 23.97
C LEU A 368 -17.83 -4.29 24.26
N GLU A 369 -17.33 -3.10 24.60
CA GLU A 369 -18.16 -1.93 24.96
C GLU A 369 -18.28 -0.91 23.81
N ASP A 370 -17.66 -1.20 22.66
CA ASP A 370 -17.60 -0.33 21.48
C ASP A 370 -17.31 1.15 21.82
N ARG A 371 -16.22 1.39 22.55
CA ARG A 371 -15.85 2.74 22.99
C ARG A 371 -14.35 2.96 23.03
N LEU A 372 -13.98 4.21 22.81
CA LEU A 372 -12.64 4.72 23.09
C LEU A 372 -12.38 4.70 24.59
N VAL A 373 -11.15 4.35 24.98
CA VAL A 373 -10.69 4.37 26.37
C VAL A 373 -9.43 5.22 26.47
N ASN A 374 -9.50 6.33 27.20
CA ASN A 374 -8.36 7.20 27.50
C ASN A 374 -8.07 7.14 29.01
N ILE A 375 -6.87 6.70 29.36
CA ILE A 375 -6.41 6.49 30.73
C ILE A 375 -5.23 7.43 31.00
N PRO A 376 -5.38 8.43 31.90
CA PRO A 376 -4.29 9.34 32.27
C PRO A 376 -3.12 8.65 32.99
N ASP A 377 -3.43 7.72 33.91
CA ASP A 377 -2.44 6.90 34.61
C ASP A 377 -2.96 5.45 34.81
N VAL A 378 -2.30 4.51 34.15
CA VAL A 378 -2.56 3.06 34.18
C VAL A 378 -2.48 2.47 35.60
N TYR A 379 -1.68 3.04 36.49
CA TYR A 379 -1.55 2.53 37.86
C TYR A 379 -2.65 3.04 38.79
N GLU A 380 -3.32 4.15 38.44
CA GLU A 380 -4.40 4.76 39.23
C GLU A 380 -5.80 4.45 38.69
N ALA A 381 -5.90 3.97 37.44
CA ALA A 381 -7.18 3.67 36.81
C ALA A 381 -7.94 2.53 37.51
N VAL A 382 -9.23 2.78 37.78
CA VAL A 382 -10.16 1.85 38.43
C VAL A 382 -11.08 1.23 37.37
N GLY A 383 -11.33 -0.09 37.47
CA GLY A 383 -12.26 -0.80 36.59
C GLY A 383 -11.61 -1.67 35.50
N PHE A 384 -10.27 -1.67 35.40
CA PHE A 384 -9.51 -2.52 34.48
C PHE A 384 -8.44 -3.30 35.25
N SER A 385 -8.04 -4.47 34.72
CA SER A 385 -6.88 -5.23 35.20
C SER A 385 -5.67 -4.93 34.34
N PHE A 386 -4.67 -4.29 34.95
CA PHE A 386 -3.39 -4.00 34.32
C PHE A 386 -2.32 -5.02 34.68
N GLU A 387 -2.66 -6.23 35.14
CA GLU A 387 -1.67 -7.22 35.56
C GLU A 387 -0.67 -7.60 34.45
N GLY A 388 -1.14 -7.76 33.21
CA GLY A 388 -0.27 -8.02 32.06
C GLY A 388 0.69 -6.86 31.79
N THR A 389 0.17 -5.63 31.76
CA THR A 389 0.97 -4.41 31.59
C THR A 389 1.98 -4.23 32.72
N LYS A 390 1.57 -4.44 33.97
CA LYS A 390 2.44 -4.34 35.16
C LYS A 390 3.53 -5.41 35.17
N LYS A 391 3.25 -6.63 34.72
CA LYS A 391 4.28 -7.69 34.55
C LYS A 391 5.29 -7.32 33.47
N PHE A 392 4.82 -6.78 32.34
CA PHE A 392 5.70 -6.31 31.26
C PHE A 392 6.60 -5.15 31.74
N ASP A 393 6.02 -4.15 32.41
CA ASP A 393 6.71 -3.03 33.02
C ASP A 393 7.82 -3.49 33.98
N GLN A 394 7.50 -4.43 34.89
CA GLN A 394 8.47 -5.01 35.83
C GLN A 394 9.61 -5.76 35.14
N GLY A 395 9.34 -6.47 34.04
CA GLY A 395 10.35 -7.24 33.31
C GLY A 395 11.27 -6.40 32.42
N THR A 396 10.85 -5.19 32.05
CA THR A 396 11.58 -4.33 31.09
C THR A 396 12.12 -3.04 31.70
N GLY A 397 11.68 -2.67 32.90
CA GLY A 397 11.96 -1.36 33.51
C GLY A 397 11.12 -0.22 32.91
N TYR A 398 10.18 -0.55 32.03
CA TYR A 398 9.23 0.40 31.46
C TYR A 398 8.13 0.75 32.46
N ARG A 399 7.58 1.97 32.38
CA ARG A 399 6.38 2.34 33.16
C ARG A 399 5.31 2.84 32.21
N SER A 400 4.30 2.03 31.99
CA SER A 400 3.09 2.42 31.28
C SER A 400 2.28 3.37 32.17
N LYS A 401 2.13 4.63 31.75
CA LYS A 401 1.44 5.69 32.48
C LYS A 401 0.20 6.15 31.70
N SER A 402 0.35 6.90 30.62
CA SER A 402 -0.82 7.30 29.81
C SER A 402 -1.13 6.25 28.73
N MET A 403 -2.40 5.98 28.48
CA MET A 403 -2.84 4.97 27.50
C MET A 403 -4.09 5.45 26.76
N LEU A 404 -4.06 5.34 25.43
CA LEU A 404 -5.19 5.65 24.55
C LEU A 404 -5.52 4.41 23.71
N VAL A 405 -6.75 3.92 23.78
CA VAL A 405 -7.20 2.71 23.09
C VAL A 405 -8.43 3.01 22.25
N ILE A 406 -8.35 2.75 20.95
CA ILE A 406 -9.36 3.13 19.97
C ILE A 406 -9.76 1.91 19.13
N PRO A 407 -11.06 1.67 18.90
CA PRO A 407 -11.51 0.60 18.03
C PRO A 407 -11.29 0.97 16.56
N LEU A 408 -10.84 0.01 15.76
CA LEU A 408 -10.80 0.10 14.31
C LEU A 408 -12.13 -0.39 13.75
N LYS A 409 -12.90 0.49 13.10
CA LYS A 409 -14.21 0.14 12.52
C LYS A 409 -14.17 0.16 11.00
N ASN A 410 -14.71 -0.88 10.38
CA ASN A 410 -14.89 -0.90 8.92
C ASN A 410 -16.10 -0.03 8.49
N HIS A 411 -16.38 0.00 7.19
CA HIS A 411 -17.50 0.76 6.63
C HIS A 411 -18.89 0.26 7.05
N GLU A 412 -18.98 -0.94 7.64
CA GLU A 412 -20.21 -1.54 8.17
C GLU A 412 -20.35 -1.31 9.69
N TYR A 413 -19.48 -0.48 10.28
CA TYR A 413 -19.38 -0.21 11.71
C TYR A 413 -18.97 -1.44 12.56
N GLU A 414 -18.45 -2.49 11.93
CA GLU A 414 -17.91 -3.65 12.64
C GLU A 414 -16.48 -3.37 13.11
N ILE A 415 -16.16 -3.80 14.33
CA ILE A 415 -14.82 -3.65 14.90
C ILE A 415 -13.91 -4.73 14.33
N ILE A 416 -12.93 -4.35 13.51
CA ILE A 416 -11.97 -5.27 12.89
C ILE A 416 -10.66 -5.38 13.69
N GLY A 417 -10.48 -4.53 14.71
CA GLY A 417 -9.25 -4.47 15.47
C GLY A 417 -9.22 -3.32 16.47
N VAL A 418 -8.06 -3.13 17.10
CA VAL A 418 -7.82 -2.10 18.11
C VAL A 418 -6.46 -1.47 17.88
N LEU A 419 -6.39 -0.14 17.95
CA LEU A 419 -5.15 0.62 18.03
C LEU A 419 -4.96 1.13 19.46
N GLN A 420 -3.83 0.77 20.06
CA GLN A 420 -3.45 1.19 21.41
C GLN A 420 -2.17 2.01 21.34
N LEU A 421 -2.16 3.18 21.98
CA LEU A 421 -1.01 4.06 22.15
C LEU A 421 -0.65 4.19 23.63
N LEU A 422 0.63 4.32 23.92
CA LEU A 422 1.18 4.37 25.27
C LEU A 422 2.14 5.54 25.42
N ASN A 423 2.09 6.17 26.59
CA ASN A 423 3.02 7.17 27.07
C ASN A 423 3.23 8.33 26.10
N LYS A 424 2.22 9.21 26.01
CA LYS A 424 2.38 10.49 25.33
C LYS A 424 3.49 11.30 26.01
N GLN A 425 4.46 11.74 25.23
CA GLN A 425 5.59 12.53 25.70
C GLN A 425 5.29 14.03 25.59
N ASN A 426 5.76 14.79 26.57
CA ASN A 426 5.82 16.24 26.48
C ASN A 426 7.06 16.67 25.68
N ASP A 427 6.86 17.52 24.67
CA ASP A 427 7.87 18.03 23.73
C ASP A 427 9.12 18.63 24.41
N TYR A 428 9.00 19.09 25.66
CA TYR A 428 10.06 19.85 26.34
C TYR A 428 10.83 19.07 27.43
N LYS A 429 10.28 17.98 27.98
CA LYS A 429 10.84 17.34 29.20
C LYS A 429 10.96 15.82 29.16
N GLN A 430 10.56 15.14 28.09
CA GLN A 430 10.40 13.66 28.07
C GLN A 430 9.56 13.15 29.26
N GLU A 431 8.68 13.99 29.79
CA GLU A 431 7.74 13.60 30.84
C GLU A 431 6.49 13.01 30.18
N VAL A 432 6.00 11.92 30.75
CA VAL A 432 4.78 11.28 30.26
C VAL A 432 3.54 12.04 30.77
N ILE A 433 2.75 12.53 29.82
CA ILE A 433 1.52 13.29 30.03
C ILE A 433 0.28 12.52 29.53
N PRO A 434 -0.94 12.85 30.00
CA PRO A 434 -2.17 12.28 29.47
C PRO A 434 -2.43 12.66 28.00
N PHE A 435 -3.16 11.81 27.27
CA PHE A 435 -3.70 12.16 25.95
C PHE A 435 -4.88 13.14 26.12
N ASN A 436 -4.94 14.16 25.28
CA ASN A 436 -5.99 15.19 25.29
C ASN A 436 -7.08 14.90 24.24
N ASN A 437 -8.16 15.70 24.24
CA ASN A 437 -9.28 15.54 23.31
C ASN A 437 -8.89 15.69 21.82
N GLU A 438 -7.80 16.39 21.51
CA GLU A 438 -7.31 16.48 20.13
C GLU A 438 -6.63 15.18 19.71
N ASP A 439 -5.82 14.57 20.59
CA ASP A 439 -5.19 13.27 20.37
C ASP A 439 -6.25 12.19 20.11
N GLU A 440 -7.34 12.21 20.86
CA GLU A 440 -8.48 11.30 20.65
C GLU A 440 -9.07 11.46 19.24
N LYS A 441 -9.36 12.70 18.83
CA LYS A 441 -9.97 13.00 17.53
C LYS A 441 -9.06 12.62 16.36
N ILE A 442 -7.78 12.97 16.42
CA ILE A 442 -6.83 12.68 15.34
C ILE A 442 -6.56 11.18 15.22
N THR A 443 -6.42 10.49 16.36
CA THR A 443 -6.18 9.05 16.37
C THR A 443 -7.41 8.29 15.92
N LEU A 444 -8.63 8.74 16.27
CA LEU A 444 -9.87 8.15 15.76
C LEU A 444 -10.01 8.33 14.24
N SER A 445 -9.61 9.49 13.71
CA SER A 445 -9.60 9.75 12.26
C SER A 445 -8.63 8.81 11.55
N LEU A 446 -7.40 8.69 12.06
CA LEU A 446 -6.40 7.76 11.52
C LEU A 446 -6.88 6.30 11.62
N ALA A 447 -7.43 5.91 12.77
CA ALA A 447 -8.00 4.57 13.00
C ALA A 447 -9.08 4.23 11.96
N SER A 448 -9.92 5.20 11.59
CA SER A 448 -10.94 5.01 10.56
C SER A 448 -10.33 4.81 9.17
N GLN A 449 -9.34 5.62 8.79
CA GLN A 449 -8.63 5.46 7.50
C GLN A 449 -7.86 4.14 7.44
N ALA A 450 -7.16 3.81 8.52
CA ALA A 450 -6.46 2.54 8.70
C ALA A 450 -7.40 1.35 8.55
N ALA A 451 -8.58 1.40 9.18
CA ALA A 451 -9.54 0.31 9.12
C ALA A 451 -10.06 0.07 7.69
N ILE A 452 -10.31 1.13 6.92
CA ILE A 452 -10.71 1.03 5.51
C ILE A 452 -9.57 0.41 4.68
N ALA A 453 -8.34 0.89 4.86
CA ALA A 453 -7.17 0.36 4.14
C ALA A 453 -6.93 -1.12 4.45
N ILE A 454 -6.96 -1.51 5.73
CA ILE A 454 -6.82 -2.91 6.17
C ILE A 454 -7.92 -3.78 5.56
N THR A 455 -9.18 -3.31 5.59
CA THR A 455 -10.32 -4.05 5.03
C THR A 455 -10.15 -4.25 3.53
N ASN A 456 -9.77 -3.20 2.78
CA ASN A 456 -9.54 -3.29 1.34
C ASN A 456 -8.42 -4.27 1.00
N THR A 457 -7.26 -4.18 1.67
CA THR A 457 -6.14 -5.10 1.44
C THR A 457 -6.53 -6.54 1.78
N SER A 458 -7.28 -6.75 2.86
CA SER A 458 -7.79 -8.07 3.25
C SER A 458 -8.80 -8.63 2.25
N LEU A 459 -9.68 -7.78 1.69
CA LEU A 459 -10.63 -8.17 0.63
C LEU A 459 -9.90 -8.57 -0.64
N ILE A 460 -8.89 -7.82 -1.07
CA ILE A 460 -8.06 -8.14 -2.24
C ILE A 460 -7.36 -9.49 -2.04
N GLN A 461 -6.70 -9.68 -0.89
CA GLN A 461 -6.05 -10.95 -0.55
C GLN A 461 -7.06 -12.11 -0.49
N GLY A 462 -8.24 -11.87 0.06
CA GLY A 462 -9.34 -12.84 0.10
C GLY A 462 -9.80 -13.26 -1.30
N LEU A 463 -9.96 -12.30 -2.22
CA LEU A 463 -10.31 -12.56 -3.62
C LEU A 463 -9.22 -13.38 -4.33
N GLU A 464 -7.94 -13.08 -4.08
CA GLU A 464 -6.83 -13.85 -4.64
C GLU A 464 -6.79 -15.29 -4.12
N ASN A 465 -6.98 -15.47 -2.81
CA ASN A 465 -7.03 -16.80 -2.20
C ASN A 465 -8.22 -17.61 -2.73
N LEU A 466 -9.37 -16.96 -2.94
CA LEU A 466 -10.55 -17.58 -3.54
C LEU A 466 -10.27 -18.00 -4.99
N LEU A 467 -9.67 -17.13 -5.80
CA LEU A 467 -9.28 -17.43 -7.17
C LEU A 467 -8.29 -18.62 -7.20
N GLU A 468 -7.25 -18.60 -6.36
CA GLU A 468 -6.28 -19.68 -6.28
C GLU A 468 -6.92 -21.02 -5.85
N GLY A 469 -7.80 -21.00 -4.84
CA GLY A 469 -8.54 -22.18 -4.40
C GLY A 469 -9.47 -22.74 -5.48
N PHE A 470 -10.11 -21.86 -6.25
CA PHE A 470 -10.96 -22.22 -7.38
C PHE A 470 -10.14 -22.86 -8.52
N LEU A 471 -9.03 -22.25 -8.92
CA LEU A 471 -8.12 -22.79 -9.93
C LEU A 471 -7.61 -24.19 -9.53
N LYS A 472 -7.14 -24.34 -8.28
CA LYS A 472 -6.72 -25.64 -7.73
C LYS A 472 -7.82 -26.71 -7.79
N SER A 473 -9.07 -26.32 -7.56
CA SER A 473 -10.22 -27.24 -7.64
C SER A 473 -10.51 -27.71 -9.07
N ILE A 474 -10.35 -26.84 -10.07
CA ILE A 474 -10.47 -27.24 -11.48
C ILE A 474 -9.36 -28.20 -11.87
N ILE A 475 -8.11 -27.91 -11.48
CA ILE A 475 -6.95 -28.76 -11.76
C ILE A 475 -7.13 -30.15 -11.14
N PHE A 476 -7.64 -30.21 -9.91
CA PHE A 476 -7.98 -31.47 -9.26
C PHE A 476 -8.99 -32.27 -10.08
N THR A 477 -10.00 -31.60 -10.66
CA THR A 477 -11.02 -32.24 -11.49
C THR A 477 -10.45 -32.76 -12.82
N ILE A 478 -9.60 -31.98 -13.49
CA ILE A 478 -8.88 -32.40 -14.72
C ILE A 478 -8.04 -33.65 -14.43
N SER A 479 -7.30 -33.62 -13.32
CA SER A 479 -6.44 -34.70 -12.86
C SER A 479 -7.20 -36.00 -12.61
N LYS A 480 -8.49 -35.92 -12.22
CA LYS A 480 -9.35 -37.09 -12.03
C LYS A 480 -9.88 -37.66 -13.36
N LYS A 481 -10.14 -36.81 -14.35
CA LYS A 481 -10.56 -37.24 -15.70
C LYS A 481 -9.41 -37.92 -16.45
N SER A 482 -8.18 -37.47 -16.24
CA SER A 482 -7.00 -38.01 -16.91
C SER A 482 -5.84 -38.19 -15.91
N PRO A 483 -5.66 -39.40 -15.34
CA PRO A 483 -4.68 -39.64 -14.28
C PRO A 483 -3.23 -39.28 -14.65
N TYR A 484 -2.84 -39.44 -15.93
CA TYR A 484 -1.50 -39.08 -16.40
C TYR A 484 -1.28 -37.55 -16.47
N THR A 485 -2.34 -36.78 -16.68
CA THR A 485 -2.28 -35.32 -16.82
C THR A 485 -1.89 -34.64 -15.51
N ALA A 486 -2.20 -35.25 -14.35
CA ALA A 486 -1.87 -34.69 -13.03
C ALA A 486 -0.36 -34.61 -12.77
N GLY A 487 0.38 -35.69 -13.08
CA GLY A 487 1.83 -35.75 -12.93
C GLY A 487 2.54 -34.81 -13.89
N HIS A 488 2.09 -34.82 -15.15
CA HIS A 488 2.55 -33.94 -16.22
C HIS A 488 2.44 -32.46 -15.85
N ILE A 489 1.24 -31.98 -15.49
CA ILE A 489 1.00 -30.56 -15.16
C ILE A 489 1.95 -30.12 -14.03
N LYS A 490 2.05 -30.91 -12.95
CA LYS A 490 2.87 -30.54 -11.79
C LYS A 490 4.35 -30.38 -12.17
N ARG A 491 4.88 -31.29 -13.00
CA ARG A 491 6.29 -31.26 -13.43
C ARG A 491 6.55 -30.16 -14.45
N MET A 492 5.63 -29.96 -15.40
CA MET A 492 5.70 -28.90 -16.40
C MET A 492 5.68 -27.50 -15.74
N VAL A 493 4.79 -27.29 -14.76
CA VAL A 493 4.74 -26.06 -13.96
C VAL A 493 6.06 -25.83 -13.24
N LYS A 494 6.63 -26.88 -12.64
CA LYS A 494 7.92 -26.78 -11.94
C LYS A 494 9.05 -26.36 -12.89
N LEU A 495 9.13 -26.96 -14.08
CA LEU A 495 10.12 -26.59 -15.08
C LEU A 495 9.95 -25.15 -15.57
N SER A 496 8.71 -24.73 -15.84
CA SER A 496 8.39 -23.35 -16.26
C SER A 496 8.84 -22.31 -15.23
N VAL A 497 8.59 -22.57 -13.94
CA VAL A 497 9.05 -21.70 -12.84
C VAL A 497 10.57 -21.74 -12.69
N MET A 498 11.20 -22.91 -12.79
CA MET A 498 12.67 -23.03 -12.74
C MET A 498 13.36 -22.22 -13.85
N LEU A 499 12.80 -22.22 -15.07
CA LEU A 499 13.26 -21.40 -16.18
C LEU A 499 13.11 -19.90 -15.88
N ALA A 500 11.95 -19.45 -15.39
CA ALA A 500 11.73 -18.05 -15.03
C ALA A 500 12.67 -17.57 -13.90
N GLU A 501 12.86 -18.39 -12.87
CA GLU A 501 13.80 -18.09 -11.77
C GLU A 501 15.26 -18.13 -12.22
N ALA A 502 15.62 -18.98 -13.19
CA ALA A 502 16.95 -18.99 -13.79
C ALA A 502 17.21 -17.72 -14.60
N ILE A 503 16.21 -17.25 -15.36
CA ILE A 503 16.26 -15.99 -16.10
C ILE A 503 16.50 -14.81 -15.14
N ASN A 504 15.82 -14.75 -14.01
CA ASN A 504 16.03 -13.70 -13.01
C ASN A 504 17.43 -13.69 -12.39
N ARG A 505 18.08 -14.86 -12.30
CA ARG A 505 19.43 -15.00 -11.74
C ARG A 505 20.52 -14.78 -12.79
N ASP A 506 20.15 -14.76 -14.07
CA ASP A 506 21.10 -14.64 -15.16
C ASP A 506 21.58 -13.19 -15.36
N THR A 507 22.88 -13.04 -15.52
CA THR A 507 23.53 -11.74 -15.72
C THR A 507 24.16 -11.58 -17.10
N ILE A 508 23.94 -12.53 -18.02
CA ILE A 508 24.63 -12.60 -19.30
C ILE A 508 23.65 -12.52 -20.47
N THR A 509 22.80 -13.53 -20.64
CA THR A 509 21.86 -13.65 -21.77
C THR A 509 20.59 -12.83 -21.54
N TYR A 510 20.00 -12.91 -20.35
CA TYR A 510 18.74 -12.28 -19.99
C TYR A 510 18.91 -11.19 -18.91
N ALA A 511 20.08 -10.56 -18.82
CA ALA A 511 20.34 -9.49 -17.86
C ALA A 511 19.32 -8.32 -17.89
N HIS A 512 18.63 -8.13 -19.01
CA HIS A 512 17.61 -7.09 -19.21
C HIS A 512 16.18 -7.54 -18.89
N LYS A 513 15.96 -8.82 -18.57
CA LYS A 513 14.65 -9.41 -18.33
C LYS A 513 14.59 -9.92 -16.89
N HIS A 514 13.63 -9.40 -16.13
CA HIS A 514 13.41 -9.82 -14.76
C HIS A 514 11.91 -9.93 -14.50
N PHE A 515 11.48 -11.06 -13.95
CA PHE A 515 10.14 -11.33 -13.50
C PHE A 515 9.98 -10.98 -12.02
N ASN A 516 9.02 -10.14 -11.68
CA ASN A 516 8.66 -9.95 -10.28
C ASN A 516 7.88 -11.16 -9.74
N THR A 517 7.62 -11.18 -8.43
CA THR A 517 6.91 -12.27 -7.75
C THR A 517 5.51 -12.54 -8.34
N GLU A 518 4.80 -11.49 -8.76
CA GLU A 518 3.46 -11.62 -9.36
C GLU A 518 3.51 -12.18 -10.78
N GLU A 519 4.53 -11.82 -11.57
CA GLU A 519 4.75 -12.39 -12.92
C GLU A 519 5.13 -13.87 -12.84
N ILE A 520 5.98 -14.27 -11.88
CA ILE A 520 6.26 -15.70 -11.64
C ILE A 520 4.97 -16.43 -11.23
N LYS A 521 4.15 -15.82 -10.38
CA LYS A 521 2.84 -16.40 -9.98
C LYS A 521 1.88 -16.48 -11.17
N GLN A 522 1.90 -15.51 -12.08
CA GLN A 522 1.13 -15.54 -13.32
C GLN A 522 1.59 -16.68 -14.25
N ILE A 523 2.89 -16.85 -14.45
CA ILE A 523 3.47 -17.98 -15.20
C ILE A 523 3.04 -19.30 -14.57
N ASN A 524 3.10 -19.40 -13.24
CA ASN A 524 2.66 -20.59 -12.51
C ASN A 524 1.19 -20.92 -12.76
N PHE A 525 0.29 -19.94 -12.62
CA PHE A 525 -1.14 -20.15 -12.88
C PHE A 525 -1.43 -20.46 -14.35
N ALA A 526 -0.74 -19.81 -15.28
CA ALA A 526 -0.91 -20.11 -16.70
C ALA A 526 -0.45 -21.54 -17.04
N ALA A 527 0.71 -21.94 -16.52
CA ALA A 527 1.22 -23.30 -16.69
C ALA A 527 0.30 -24.35 -16.04
N LEU A 528 -0.33 -24.04 -14.90
CA LEU A 528 -1.29 -24.94 -14.26
C LEU A 528 -2.57 -25.14 -15.11
N MET A 529 -2.94 -24.14 -15.92
CA MET A 529 -4.23 -24.09 -16.63
C MET A 529 -4.11 -24.29 -18.15
N HIS A 530 -2.90 -24.46 -18.70
CA HIS A 530 -2.64 -24.58 -20.14
C HIS A 530 -3.55 -25.61 -20.85
N ASP A 531 -3.83 -26.71 -20.16
CA ASP A 531 -4.56 -27.86 -20.65
C ASP A 531 -6.04 -27.93 -20.24
N ILE A 532 -6.61 -26.86 -19.65
CA ILE A 532 -8.00 -26.86 -19.15
C ILE A 532 -9.04 -27.20 -20.24
N GLY A 533 -8.78 -26.86 -21.50
CA GLY A 533 -9.65 -27.20 -22.62
C GLY A 533 -9.87 -28.70 -22.83
N LYS A 534 -8.95 -29.57 -22.36
CA LYS A 534 -9.12 -31.03 -22.43
C LYS A 534 -10.31 -31.55 -21.61
N LEU A 535 -10.89 -30.74 -20.72
CA LEU A 535 -12.15 -31.05 -20.04
C LEU A 535 -13.30 -31.26 -21.03
N ALA A 536 -13.34 -30.51 -22.12
CA ALA A 536 -14.40 -30.59 -23.12
C ALA A 536 -14.08 -31.59 -24.26
N SER A 537 -12.83 -32.03 -24.38
CA SER A 537 -12.42 -32.99 -25.41
C SER A 537 -12.93 -34.42 -25.12
N PRO A 538 -13.38 -35.17 -26.14
CA PRO A 538 -13.81 -36.56 -26.00
C PRO A 538 -12.67 -37.49 -25.57
N GLU A 539 -12.90 -38.32 -24.55
CA GLU A 539 -11.87 -39.20 -23.96
C GLU A 539 -11.34 -40.25 -24.95
N HIS A 540 -12.22 -40.84 -25.77
CA HIS A 540 -11.85 -41.84 -26.77
C HIS A 540 -10.94 -41.29 -27.88
N ILE A 541 -10.95 -39.98 -28.12
CA ILE A 541 -10.04 -39.33 -29.08
C ILE A 541 -8.72 -38.97 -28.39
N LEU A 542 -8.76 -38.45 -27.17
CA LEU A 542 -7.56 -38.08 -26.40
C LEU A 542 -6.67 -39.28 -26.06
N ASN A 543 -7.28 -40.43 -25.74
CA ASN A 543 -6.59 -41.64 -25.28
C ASN A 543 -6.40 -42.69 -26.38
N LYS A 544 -6.65 -42.32 -27.65
CA LYS A 544 -6.65 -43.22 -28.80
C LYS A 544 -5.27 -43.85 -29.06
N SER A 545 -5.14 -45.14 -28.75
CA SER A 545 -3.92 -45.96 -28.82
C SER A 545 -3.73 -46.69 -30.15
N THR A 546 -4.81 -47.00 -30.87
CA THR A 546 -4.79 -47.61 -32.22
C THR A 546 -5.61 -46.80 -33.22
N LYS A 547 -5.41 -47.01 -34.53
CA LYS A 547 -6.11 -46.24 -35.57
C LYS A 547 -7.63 -46.48 -35.55
N LEU A 548 -8.05 -47.69 -35.20
CA LEU A 548 -9.46 -48.11 -35.18
C LEU A 548 -10.16 -47.88 -33.84
N GLU A 549 -9.44 -47.45 -32.80
CA GLU A 549 -10.00 -47.21 -31.48
C GLU A 549 -11.02 -46.06 -31.50
N ALA A 550 -12.24 -46.38 -31.08
CA ALA A 550 -13.31 -45.44 -30.80
C ALA A 550 -13.74 -45.64 -29.34
N LEU A 551 -15.00 -45.99 -29.06
CA LEU A 551 -15.39 -46.46 -27.73
C LEU A 551 -14.70 -47.79 -27.36
N CYS A 552 -14.32 -48.57 -28.36
CA CYS A 552 -13.47 -49.75 -28.25
C CYS A 552 -12.64 -49.90 -29.53
N ASP A 553 -11.58 -50.73 -29.49
CA ASP A 553 -10.83 -51.07 -30.70
C ASP A 553 -11.67 -51.97 -31.62
N ARG A 554 -11.97 -51.46 -32.82
CA ARG A 554 -12.82 -52.13 -33.81
C ARG A 554 -12.12 -53.26 -34.56
N ILE A 555 -10.84 -53.55 -34.29
CA ILE A 555 -10.13 -54.67 -34.93
C ILE A 555 -10.83 -56.02 -34.71
N VAL A 556 -11.45 -56.23 -33.54
CA VAL A 556 -12.20 -57.46 -33.22
C VAL A 556 -13.49 -57.57 -34.06
N LEU A 557 -14.10 -56.44 -34.42
CA LEU A 557 -15.26 -56.41 -35.29
C LEU A 557 -14.87 -56.79 -36.73
N ILE A 558 -13.73 -56.30 -37.20
CA ILE A 558 -13.15 -56.69 -38.50
C ILE A 558 -12.83 -58.19 -38.51
N GLU A 559 -12.20 -58.70 -37.45
CA GLU A 559 -11.93 -60.14 -37.29
C GLU A 559 -13.23 -60.96 -37.38
N SER A 560 -14.28 -60.51 -36.69
CA SER A 560 -15.60 -61.17 -36.71
C SER A 560 -16.23 -61.18 -38.11
N ARG A 561 -16.10 -60.10 -38.89
CA ARG A 561 -16.57 -60.04 -40.28
C ARG A 561 -15.78 -60.99 -41.17
N ILE A 562 -14.45 -61.07 -41.01
CA ILE A 562 -13.61 -62.02 -41.75
C ILE A 562 -14.00 -63.46 -41.42
N GLN A 563 -14.14 -63.82 -40.15
CA GLN A 563 -14.60 -65.15 -39.73
C GLN A 563 -15.98 -65.50 -40.29
N THR A 564 -16.86 -64.51 -40.44
CA THR A 564 -18.18 -64.70 -41.08
C THR A 564 -18.04 -65.02 -42.56
N ILE A 565 -17.15 -64.32 -43.28
CA ILE A 565 -16.83 -64.60 -44.69
C ILE A 565 -16.19 -65.98 -44.83
N GLU A 566 -15.25 -66.36 -43.95
CA GLU A 566 -14.64 -67.70 -43.96
C GLU A 566 -15.69 -68.82 -43.80
N LYS A 567 -16.65 -68.63 -42.89
CA LYS A 567 -17.79 -69.56 -42.70
C LYS A 567 -18.70 -69.59 -43.91
N ALA A 568 -19.02 -68.44 -44.50
CA ALA A 568 -19.85 -68.37 -45.71
C ALA A 568 -19.19 -69.06 -46.91
N LEU A 569 -17.89 -68.87 -47.11
CA LEU A 569 -17.11 -69.59 -48.12
C LEU A 569 -17.09 -71.11 -47.86
N HIS A 570 -16.99 -71.52 -46.59
CA HIS A 570 -17.03 -72.94 -46.24
C HIS A 570 -18.39 -73.57 -46.53
N VAL A 571 -19.48 -72.90 -46.17
CA VAL A 571 -20.85 -73.33 -46.53
C VAL A 571 -21.00 -73.41 -48.04
N LYS A 572 -20.56 -72.38 -48.78
CA LYS A 572 -20.62 -72.36 -50.25
C LYS A 572 -19.84 -73.51 -50.89
N LEU A 573 -18.64 -73.82 -50.38
CA LEU A 573 -17.86 -74.98 -50.82
C LEU A 573 -18.63 -76.30 -50.61
N LEU A 574 -19.27 -76.47 -49.45
CA LEU A 574 -20.06 -77.66 -49.16
C LEU A 574 -21.28 -77.77 -50.08
N GLU A 575 -21.99 -76.66 -50.33
CA GLU A 575 -23.11 -76.59 -51.27
C GLU A 575 -22.68 -76.94 -52.70
N ASP A 576 -21.58 -76.38 -53.19
CA ASP A 576 -21.07 -76.63 -54.53
C ASP A 576 -20.56 -78.08 -54.69
N LYS A 577 -19.96 -78.66 -53.63
CA LYS A 577 -19.60 -80.09 -53.59
C LYS A 577 -20.83 -80.98 -53.65
N ILE A 578 -21.89 -80.67 -52.90
CA ILE A 578 -23.15 -81.41 -52.94
C ILE A 578 -23.76 -81.31 -54.35
N ALA A 579 -23.78 -80.12 -54.96
CA ALA A 579 -24.32 -79.91 -56.31
C ALA A 579 -23.55 -80.70 -57.39
N LEU A 580 -22.22 -80.82 -57.27
CA LEU A 580 -21.39 -81.69 -58.12
C LEU A 580 -21.74 -83.17 -57.94
N LEU A 581 -21.88 -83.63 -56.70
CA LEU A 581 -22.23 -85.03 -56.40
C LEU A 581 -23.65 -85.38 -56.87
N GLU A 582 -24.58 -84.42 -56.86
CA GLU A 582 -25.95 -84.57 -57.37
C GLU A 582 -26.06 -84.41 -58.90
N GLY A 583 -24.96 -84.13 -59.61
CA GLY A 583 -24.95 -83.93 -61.07
C GLY A 583 -25.63 -82.64 -61.53
N LYS A 584 -25.91 -81.70 -60.63
CA LYS A 584 -26.51 -80.39 -60.92
C LYS A 584 -25.50 -79.37 -61.45
N GLN A 585 -24.21 -79.68 -61.34
CA GLN A 585 -23.10 -78.84 -61.78
C GLN A 585 -22.02 -79.70 -62.45
N ILE A 586 -21.31 -79.12 -63.42
CA ILE A 586 -20.15 -79.76 -64.09
C ILE A 586 -18.88 -79.11 -63.55
N GLY A 587 -17.95 -79.92 -63.03
CA GLY A 587 -16.69 -79.44 -62.46
C GLY A 587 -15.93 -80.53 -61.71
N ASP A 588 -14.83 -80.15 -61.08
CA ASP A 588 -13.96 -81.03 -60.29
C ASP A 588 -13.85 -80.52 -58.84
N VAL A 589 -14.02 -81.44 -57.89
CA VAL A 589 -13.95 -81.16 -56.45
C VAL A 589 -12.58 -80.58 -56.06
N THR A 590 -11.50 -81.07 -56.66
CA THR A 590 -10.14 -80.60 -56.40
C THR A 590 -9.96 -79.13 -56.77
N THR A 591 -10.65 -78.69 -57.83
CA THR A 591 -10.61 -77.29 -58.29
C THR A 591 -11.39 -76.36 -57.33
N LEU A 592 -12.53 -76.82 -56.79
CA LEU A 592 -13.29 -76.07 -55.77
C LEU A 592 -12.50 -75.93 -54.47
N GLU A 593 -11.85 -77.00 -54.01
CA GLU A 593 -11.02 -76.98 -52.80
C GLU A 593 -9.84 -76.02 -52.94
N LYS A 594 -9.13 -76.04 -54.08
CA LYS A 594 -8.05 -75.08 -54.36
C LYS A 594 -8.53 -73.63 -54.37
N THR A 595 -9.70 -73.37 -54.95
CA THR A 595 -10.28 -72.01 -54.99
C THR A 595 -10.60 -71.51 -53.58
N TYR A 596 -11.21 -72.36 -52.76
CA TYR A 596 -11.50 -72.06 -51.36
C TYR A 596 -10.22 -71.81 -50.55
N GLU A 597 -9.22 -72.69 -50.66
CA GLU A 597 -7.93 -72.53 -49.96
C GLU A 597 -7.25 -71.21 -50.33
N GLN A 598 -7.29 -70.83 -51.61
CA GLN A 598 -6.74 -69.55 -52.07
C GLN A 598 -7.51 -68.36 -51.48
N GLN A 599 -8.84 -68.41 -51.43
CA GLN A 599 -9.66 -67.34 -50.84
C GLN A 599 -9.43 -67.20 -49.32
N ILE A 600 -9.34 -68.31 -48.58
CA ILE A 600 -9.01 -68.30 -47.15
C ILE A 600 -7.61 -67.73 -46.91
N LYS A 601 -6.64 -68.10 -47.75
CA LYS A 601 -5.28 -67.53 -47.69
C LYS A 601 -5.31 -66.02 -47.88
N THR A 602 -6.05 -65.53 -48.89
CA THR A 602 -6.24 -64.10 -49.13
C THR A 602 -6.89 -63.38 -47.94
N LEU A 603 -7.91 -63.97 -47.30
CA LEU A 603 -8.54 -63.39 -46.10
C LEU A 603 -7.57 -63.27 -44.92
N ARG A 604 -6.72 -64.28 -44.70
CA ARG A 604 -5.68 -64.24 -43.65
C ARG A 604 -4.62 -63.18 -43.92
N GLU A 605 -4.17 -63.06 -45.17
CA GLU A 605 -3.22 -62.01 -45.58
C GLU A 605 -3.82 -60.61 -45.41
N ILE A 606 -5.10 -60.43 -45.76
CA ILE A 606 -5.85 -59.19 -45.50
C ILE A 606 -5.87 -58.90 -44.00
N PHE A 607 -6.26 -59.86 -43.15
CA PHE A 607 -6.34 -59.61 -41.69
C PHE A 607 -4.99 -59.21 -41.09
N LEU A 608 -3.90 -59.88 -41.47
CA LEU A 608 -2.55 -59.54 -41.00
C LEU A 608 -2.13 -58.11 -41.42
N LEU A 609 -2.49 -57.70 -42.64
CA LEU A 609 -2.28 -56.33 -43.09
C LEU A 609 -3.08 -55.33 -42.24
N LEU A 610 -4.37 -55.59 -41.99
CA LEU A 610 -5.22 -54.69 -41.21
C LEU A 610 -4.78 -54.61 -39.74
N GLN A 611 -4.43 -55.74 -39.13
CA GLN A 611 -3.95 -55.81 -37.75
C GLN A 611 -2.64 -55.06 -37.56
N SER A 612 -1.65 -55.28 -38.44
CA SER A 612 -0.38 -54.55 -38.38
C SER A 612 -0.54 -53.06 -38.68
N SER A 613 -1.47 -52.70 -39.57
CA SER A 613 -1.75 -51.30 -39.93
C SER A 613 -2.50 -50.54 -38.83
N ASN A 614 -3.18 -51.23 -37.91
CA ASN A 614 -3.90 -50.60 -36.80
C ASN A 614 -2.97 -49.94 -35.77
N ASN A 615 -1.70 -50.38 -35.71
CA ASN A 615 -0.69 -49.74 -34.86
C ASN A 615 -0.24 -48.40 -35.49
N GLY A 616 -0.26 -47.32 -34.70
CA GLY A 616 0.10 -45.97 -35.15
C GLY A 616 1.60 -45.61 -35.10
N GLU A 617 2.46 -46.49 -34.60
CA GLU A 617 3.90 -46.23 -34.43
C GLU A 617 4.69 -46.32 -35.74
N GLN A 618 4.28 -47.22 -36.64
CA GLN A 618 4.96 -47.47 -37.89
C GLN A 618 4.39 -46.61 -39.02
N PHE A 619 5.27 -46.14 -39.90
CA PHE A 619 4.86 -45.42 -41.10
C PHE A 619 4.18 -46.40 -42.07
N LEU A 620 2.97 -46.06 -42.53
CA LEU A 620 2.25 -46.82 -43.54
C LEU A 620 2.58 -46.28 -44.93
N SER A 621 3.05 -47.14 -45.84
CA SER A 621 3.35 -46.75 -47.22
C SER A 621 2.08 -46.47 -48.02
N ASP A 622 2.21 -45.63 -49.06
CA ASP A 622 1.13 -45.30 -49.98
C ASP A 622 0.49 -46.54 -50.62
N GLU A 623 1.31 -47.54 -50.95
CA GLU A 623 0.86 -48.83 -51.48
C GLU A 623 -0.06 -49.56 -50.49
N LYS A 624 0.35 -49.68 -49.22
CA LYS A 624 -0.48 -50.32 -48.20
C LYS A 624 -1.75 -49.53 -47.92
N ALA A 625 -1.66 -48.21 -47.90
CA ALA A 625 -2.83 -47.34 -47.71
C ALA A 625 -3.83 -47.49 -48.86
N ALA A 626 -3.36 -47.58 -50.11
CA ALA A 626 -4.20 -47.85 -51.29
C ALA A 626 -4.84 -49.25 -51.24
N ASN A 627 -4.07 -50.28 -50.83
CA ASN A 627 -4.60 -51.64 -50.65
C ASN A 627 -5.73 -51.70 -49.62
N ILE A 628 -5.60 -50.99 -48.49
CA ILE A 628 -6.63 -50.90 -47.46
C ILE A 628 -7.91 -50.25 -48.00
N LYS A 629 -7.78 -49.18 -48.79
CA LYS A 629 -8.94 -48.55 -49.44
C LYS A 629 -9.61 -49.48 -50.46
N ALA A 630 -8.81 -50.19 -51.26
CA ALA A 630 -9.32 -51.17 -52.22
C ALA A 630 -10.11 -52.29 -51.54
N ILE A 631 -9.68 -52.77 -50.36
CA ILE A 631 -10.40 -53.80 -49.57
C ILE A 631 -11.80 -53.32 -49.16
N ALA A 632 -11.98 -52.02 -48.90
CA ALA A 632 -13.29 -51.46 -48.57
C ALA A 632 -14.21 -51.28 -49.79
N GLU A 633 -13.63 -51.07 -50.97
CA GLU A 633 -14.37 -50.85 -52.23
C GLU A 633 -14.80 -52.15 -52.92
N HIS A 634 -14.15 -53.28 -52.62
CA HIS A 634 -14.41 -54.57 -53.27
C HIS A 634 -15.12 -55.55 -52.31
N PRO A 635 -16.46 -55.58 -52.31
CA PRO A 635 -17.20 -56.53 -51.48
C PRO A 635 -17.04 -57.97 -51.98
N TRP A 636 -17.16 -58.91 -51.04
CA TRP A 636 -17.16 -60.34 -51.31
C TRP A 636 -18.57 -60.80 -51.66
N HIS A 637 -18.74 -61.33 -52.87
CA HIS A 637 -19.99 -61.91 -53.33
C HIS A 637 -19.95 -63.42 -53.11
N ILE A 638 -20.76 -63.94 -52.18
CA ILE A 638 -20.81 -65.37 -51.84
C ILE A 638 -22.27 -65.82 -51.90
N GLY A 639 -22.60 -66.61 -52.93
CA GLY A 639 -23.99 -66.94 -53.22
C GLY A 639 -24.77 -65.68 -53.63
N ASN A 640 -25.88 -65.40 -52.94
CA ASN A 640 -26.70 -64.20 -53.16
C ASN A 640 -26.40 -63.08 -52.15
N GLU A 641 -25.46 -63.29 -51.23
CA GLU A 641 -25.13 -62.36 -50.17
C GLU A 641 -23.86 -61.57 -50.49
N ILE A 642 -23.81 -60.32 -50.01
CA ILE A 642 -22.70 -59.39 -50.18
C ILE A 642 -22.07 -59.13 -48.81
N TYR A 643 -20.78 -59.39 -48.69
CA TYR A 643 -20.03 -59.18 -47.45
C TYR A 643 -18.95 -58.11 -47.62
N THR A 644 -18.80 -57.23 -46.64
CA THR A 644 -17.74 -56.22 -46.59
C THR A 644 -16.83 -56.46 -45.39
N ILE A 645 -15.51 -56.39 -45.61
CA ILE A 645 -14.52 -56.53 -44.53
C ILE A 645 -14.43 -55.21 -43.77
N LEU A 646 -14.26 -54.11 -44.50
CA LEU A 646 -14.12 -52.76 -43.98
C LEU A 646 -15.30 -51.89 -44.37
N THR A 647 -15.68 -51.00 -43.45
CA THR A 647 -16.47 -49.81 -43.78
C THR A 647 -15.57 -48.72 -44.36
N PRO A 648 -16.13 -47.73 -45.09
CA PRO A 648 -15.36 -46.58 -45.56
C PRO A 648 -14.64 -45.82 -44.43
N ASP A 649 -15.28 -45.73 -43.25
CA ASP A 649 -14.71 -45.10 -42.06
C ASP A 649 -13.51 -45.87 -41.50
N GLU A 650 -13.61 -47.19 -41.34
CA GLU A 650 -12.49 -48.02 -40.85
C GLU A 650 -11.30 -48.00 -41.81
N ALA A 651 -11.56 -47.99 -43.13
CA ALA A 651 -10.52 -47.84 -44.14
C ALA A 651 -9.85 -46.47 -44.07
N HIS A 652 -10.62 -45.39 -43.90
CA HIS A 652 -10.08 -44.05 -43.72
C HIS A 652 -9.10 -43.98 -42.53
N HIS A 653 -9.50 -44.56 -41.39
CA HIS A 653 -8.66 -44.64 -40.20
C HIS A 653 -7.40 -45.49 -40.41
N LEU A 654 -7.52 -46.69 -40.98
CA LEU A 654 -6.38 -47.58 -41.19
C LEU A 654 -5.38 -47.03 -42.21
N SER A 655 -5.85 -46.23 -43.18
CA SER A 655 -5.01 -45.59 -44.20
C SER A 655 -4.19 -44.39 -43.70
N ILE A 656 -4.28 -44.00 -42.43
CA ILE A 656 -3.43 -42.93 -41.86
C ILE A 656 -1.96 -43.36 -41.96
N GLN A 657 -1.12 -42.51 -42.58
CA GLN A 657 0.30 -42.80 -42.81
C GLN A 657 1.13 -42.77 -41.52
N LYS A 658 0.83 -41.88 -40.58
CA LYS A 658 1.61 -41.68 -39.35
C LYS A 658 0.72 -41.31 -38.18
N GLY A 659 0.84 -42.05 -37.07
CA GLY A 659 0.02 -41.87 -35.88
C GLY A 659 -1.34 -42.57 -35.96
N THR A 660 -2.19 -42.27 -34.98
CA THR A 660 -3.51 -42.92 -34.78
C THR A 660 -4.70 -42.04 -35.14
N LEU A 661 -4.47 -40.75 -35.34
CA LEU A 661 -5.51 -39.73 -35.45
C LEU A 661 -5.74 -39.31 -36.90
N THR A 662 -7.00 -39.20 -37.30
CA THR A 662 -7.35 -38.56 -38.58
C THR A 662 -7.11 -37.05 -38.52
N SER A 663 -7.24 -36.37 -39.68
CA SER A 663 -7.15 -34.91 -39.74
C SER A 663 -8.24 -34.23 -38.89
N GLU A 664 -9.46 -34.77 -38.92
CA GLU A 664 -10.62 -34.29 -38.17
C GLU A 664 -10.44 -34.52 -36.66
N GLU A 665 -9.96 -35.70 -36.26
CA GLU A 665 -9.66 -36.00 -34.85
C GLU A 665 -8.53 -35.11 -34.31
N ARG A 666 -7.52 -34.83 -35.15
CA ARG A 666 -6.44 -33.90 -34.80
C ARG A 666 -6.96 -32.47 -34.64
N GLU A 667 -7.91 -32.02 -35.45
CA GLU A 667 -8.55 -30.72 -35.27
C GLU A 667 -9.32 -30.64 -33.94
N ILE A 668 -10.05 -31.69 -33.59
CA ILE A 668 -10.75 -31.79 -32.29
C ILE A 668 -9.77 -31.72 -31.12
N ILE A 669 -8.61 -32.40 -31.23
CA ILE A 669 -7.56 -32.31 -30.21
C ILE A 669 -7.00 -30.90 -30.16
N ASN A 670 -6.57 -30.32 -31.28
CA ASN A 670 -5.97 -28.98 -31.32
C ASN A 670 -6.91 -27.90 -30.77
N ASN A 671 -8.23 -28.10 -30.90
CA ASN A 671 -9.24 -27.19 -30.36
C ASN A 671 -9.19 -27.06 -28.82
N HIS A 672 -8.51 -27.96 -28.08
CA HIS A 672 -8.32 -27.80 -26.64
C HIS A 672 -7.62 -26.48 -26.29
N ALA A 673 -6.64 -26.05 -27.08
CA ALA A 673 -5.91 -24.81 -26.83
C ALA A 673 -6.82 -23.58 -26.99
N LYS A 674 -7.67 -23.59 -28.02
CA LYS A 674 -8.71 -22.56 -28.23
C LYS A 674 -9.73 -22.57 -27.09
N LEU A 675 -10.20 -23.75 -26.68
CA LEU A 675 -11.12 -23.90 -25.56
C LEU A 675 -10.49 -23.44 -24.24
N SER A 676 -9.19 -23.66 -24.03
CA SER A 676 -8.47 -23.11 -22.87
C SER A 676 -8.58 -21.59 -22.83
N ILE A 677 -8.35 -20.91 -23.97
CA ILE A 677 -8.52 -19.45 -24.09
C ILE A 677 -9.97 -19.04 -23.78
N ASP A 678 -10.94 -19.71 -24.41
CA ASP A 678 -12.37 -19.37 -24.26
C ASP A 678 -12.87 -19.56 -22.82
N ILE A 679 -12.44 -20.62 -22.13
CA ILE A 679 -12.79 -20.89 -20.73
C ILE A 679 -12.14 -19.85 -19.82
N LEU A 680 -10.84 -19.59 -19.99
CA LEU A 680 -10.08 -18.69 -19.11
C LEU A 680 -10.50 -17.22 -19.31
N ASN A 681 -10.84 -16.79 -20.53
CA ASN A 681 -11.35 -15.45 -20.79
C ASN A 681 -12.69 -15.14 -20.12
N ARG A 682 -13.45 -16.16 -19.69
CA ARG A 682 -14.69 -15.99 -18.92
C ARG A 682 -14.45 -15.78 -17.43
N LEU A 683 -13.23 -16.04 -16.94
CA LEU A 683 -12.89 -15.84 -15.53
C LEU A 683 -12.52 -14.38 -15.28
N PRO A 684 -13.00 -13.78 -14.17
CA PRO A 684 -12.72 -12.37 -13.84
C PRO A 684 -11.32 -12.22 -13.23
N PHE A 685 -10.28 -12.44 -14.04
CA PHE A 685 -8.90 -12.24 -13.58
C PHE A 685 -8.64 -10.78 -13.21
N PRO A 686 -7.93 -10.49 -12.09
CA PRO A 686 -7.46 -9.14 -11.81
C PRO A 686 -6.49 -8.70 -12.91
N LYS A 687 -6.31 -7.38 -13.11
CA LYS A 687 -5.44 -6.82 -14.18
C LYS A 687 -4.05 -7.45 -14.22
N LYS A 688 -3.45 -7.72 -13.06
CA LYS A 688 -2.13 -8.37 -12.96
C LYS A 688 -2.07 -9.80 -13.50
N TYR A 689 -3.20 -10.48 -13.65
CA TYR A 689 -3.33 -11.84 -14.17
C TYR A 689 -4.09 -11.92 -15.50
N GLN A 690 -4.33 -10.78 -16.15
CA GLN A 690 -5.14 -10.70 -17.37
C GLN A 690 -4.52 -11.47 -18.55
N GLN A 691 -3.21 -11.74 -18.53
CA GLN A 691 -2.53 -12.48 -19.60
C GLN A 691 -2.60 -14.01 -19.44
N ILE A 692 -3.11 -14.53 -18.31
CA ILE A 692 -3.23 -15.97 -18.08
C ILE A 692 -3.90 -16.71 -19.25
N PRO A 693 -5.05 -16.25 -19.80
CA PRO A 693 -5.71 -16.95 -20.92
C PRO A 693 -4.80 -17.10 -22.14
N GLN A 694 -4.08 -16.04 -22.52
CA GLN A 694 -3.20 -16.05 -23.69
C GLN A 694 -1.93 -16.85 -23.44
N ILE A 695 -1.29 -16.69 -22.29
CA ILE A 695 -0.09 -17.47 -21.93
C ILE A 695 -0.43 -18.97 -21.89
N SER A 696 -1.58 -19.32 -21.29
CA SER A 696 -2.05 -20.70 -21.19
C SER A 696 -2.43 -21.28 -22.55
N GLY A 697 -3.15 -20.54 -23.39
CA GLY A 697 -3.67 -21.05 -24.66
C GLY A 697 -2.65 -21.11 -25.80
N ASN A 698 -1.61 -20.29 -25.76
CA ASN A 698 -0.65 -20.14 -26.86
C ASN A 698 0.61 -21.00 -26.72
N HIS A 699 0.66 -21.94 -25.77
CA HIS A 699 1.82 -22.84 -25.58
C HIS A 699 2.04 -23.82 -26.76
N HIS A 700 1.09 -23.92 -27.70
CA HIS A 700 1.23 -24.65 -28.96
C HIS A 700 1.48 -23.75 -30.18
N GLU A 701 1.60 -22.44 -29.98
CA GLU A 701 2.04 -21.53 -31.02
C GLU A 701 3.51 -21.76 -31.36
N LYS A 702 3.87 -21.53 -32.63
CA LYS A 702 5.23 -21.71 -33.14
C LYS A 702 5.72 -20.38 -33.68
N LEU A 703 6.97 -19.99 -33.43
CA LEU A 703 7.47 -18.67 -33.86
C LEU A 703 7.38 -18.44 -35.38
N ASN A 704 7.40 -19.51 -36.18
CA ASN A 704 7.21 -19.48 -37.64
C ASN A 704 5.74 -19.34 -38.10
N GLY A 705 4.77 -19.26 -37.19
CA GLY A 705 3.34 -19.09 -37.48
C GLY A 705 2.61 -20.35 -37.93
N LYS A 706 3.25 -21.53 -37.86
CA LYS A 706 2.61 -22.82 -38.17
C LYS A 706 2.00 -23.49 -36.94
N GLY A 707 1.95 -22.77 -35.82
CA GLY A 707 1.33 -23.22 -34.58
C GLY A 707 -0.18 -23.01 -34.55
N TYR A 708 -0.79 -23.26 -33.40
CA TYR A 708 -2.21 -23.09 -33.13
C TYR A 708 -2.41 -22.63 -31.68
N PRO A 709 -3.55 -22.05 -31.28
CA PRO A 709 -4.84 -21.96 -32.00
C PRO A 709 -5.04 -20.72 -32.88
N GLN A 710 -4.19 -19.71 -32.79
CA GLN A 710 -4.32 -18.40 -33.44
C GLN A 710 -3.33 -18.18 -34.60
N GLY A 711 -2.24 -18.96 -34.67
CA GLY A 711 -1.25 -18.88 -35.74
C GLY A 711 -0.30 -17.68 -35.58
N LEU A 712 0.00 -17.31 -34.34
CA LEU A 712 0.83 -16.18 -33.95
C LEU A 712 2.29 -16.38 -34.41
N LYS A 713 2.99 -15.28 -34.71
CA LYS A 713 4.37 -15.28 -35.21
C LYS A 713 5.29 -14.44 -34.33
N GLY A 714 6.50 -14.94 -34.11
CA GLY A 714 7.55 -14.18 -33.43
C GLY A 714 7.08 -13.51 -32.13
N ASP A 715 7.15 -12.19 -32.10
CA ASP A 715 6.83 -11.33 -30.95
C ASP A 715 5.33 -11.19 -30.63
N GLU A 716 4.44 -11.73 -31.47
CA GLU A 716 3.03 -11.89 -31.14
C GLU A 716 2.83 -12.95 -30.04
N ILE A 717 3.77 -13.89 -29.91
CA ILE A 717 3.79 -14.89 -28.84
C ILE A 717 4.53 -14.31 -27.64
N SER A 718 3.79 -14.09 -26.54
CA SER A 718 4.35 -13.64 -25.27
C SER A 718 5.52 -14.52 -24.82
N PHE A 719 6.54 -13.90 -24.24
CA PHE A 719 7.75 -14.61 -23.81
C PHE A 719 7.44 -15.73 -22.79
N GLU A 720 6.45 -15.51 -21.93
CA GLU A 720 5.94 -16.47 -20.95
C GLU A 720 5.33 -17.70 -21.66
N ALA A 721 4.56 -17.51 -22.74
CA ALA A 721 4.04 -18.63 -23.55
C ALA A 721 5.17 -19.42 -24.23
N ARG A 722 6.28 -18.77 -24.62
CA ARG A 722 7.47 -19.45 -25.17
C ARG A 722 8.16 -20.33 -24.12
N ILE A 723 8.23 -19.87 -22.86
CA ILE A 723 8.68 -20.67 -21.72
C ILE A 723 7.79 -21.90 -21.55
N LEU A 724 6.48 -21.71 -21.53
CA LEU A 724 5.51 -22.81 -21.39
C LEU A 724 5.63 -23.82 -22.54
N ALA A 725 5.77 -23.36 -23.78
CA ALA A 725 5.91 -24.25 -24.95
C ALA A 725 7.14 -25.16 -24.84
N ILE A 726 8.30 -24.61 -24.44
CA ILE A 726 9.53 -25.40 -24.24
C ILE A 726 9.37 -26.36 -23.07
N ALA A 727 8.81 -25.90 -21.95
CA ALA A 727 8.62 -26.73 -20.76
C ALA A 727 7.62 -27.87 -21.01
N ASP A 728 6.53 -27.61 -21.74
CA ASP A 728 5.54 -28.62 -22.14
C ASP A 728 6.18 -29.70 -23.02
N ILE A 729 6.87 -29.31 -24.10
CA ILE A 729 7.51 -30.26 -25.02
C ILE A 729 8.59 -31.07 -24.29
N PHE A 730 9.43 -30.42 -23.49
CA PHE A 730 10.50 -31.09 -22.75
C PHE A 730 9.91 -32.11 -21.75
N GLU A 731 8.92 -31.71 -20.95
CA GLU A 731 8.26 -32.61 -20.00
C GLU A 731 7.61 -33.77 -20.76
N ALA A 732 6.83 -33.48 -21.80
CA ALA A 732 6.07 -34.45 -22.57
C ALA A 732 6.93 -35.54 -23.21
N LEU A 733 8.16 -35.21 -23.61
CA LEU A 733 9.12 -36.16 -24.21
C LEU A 733 9.92 -36.94 -23.17
N THR A 734 10.10 -36.39 -21.97
CA THR A 734 10.87 -37.02 -20.88
C THR A 734 10.01 -37.83 -19.90
N ALA A 735 8.70 -37.59 -19.87
CA ALA A 735 7.75 -38.25 -18.96
C ALA A 735 7.79 -39.78 -19.09
N SER A 736 7.99 -40.46 -17.95
CA SER A 736 8.12 -41.93 -17.87
C SER A 736 6.82 -42.65 -17.49
N ASP A 737 5.78 -41.90 -17.12
CA ASP A 737 4.50 -42.37 -16.61
C ASP A 737 3.38 -42.39 -17.68
N ARG A 738 3.73 -42.23 -18.96
CA ARG A 738 2.75 -42.38 -20.06
C ARG A 738 2.41 -43.86 -20.29
N PRO A 739 1.11 -44.24 -20.31
CA PRO A 739 0.69 -45.66 -20.39
C PRO A 739 1.24 -46.44 -21.59
N TYR A 740 1.57 -45.73 -22.67
CA TYR A 740 1.91 -46.33 -23.96
C TYR A 740 3.31 -45.97 -24.49
N LYS A 741 4.11 -45.15 -23.77
CA LYS A 741 5.45 -44.74 -24.21
C LYS A 741 6.43 -44.57 -23.06
N ALA A 742 7.61 -45.18 -23.19
CA ALA A 742 8.73 -44.90 -22.31
C ALA A 742 9.29 -43.49 -22.60
N GLY A 743 9.69 -42.78 -21.54
CA GLY A 743 10.35 -41.48 -21.65
C GLY A 743 11.66 -41.58 -22.43
N MET A 744 11.93 -40.58 -23.28
CA MET A 744 13.12 -40.53 -24.12
C MET A 744 14.37 -40.11 -23.31
N PRO A 745 15.58 -40.55 -23.69
CA PRO A 745 16.82 -40.03 -23.13
C PRO A 745 17.00 -38.53 -23.39
N LEU A 746 17.66 -37.81 -22.48
CA LEU A 746 17.91 -36.37 -22.57
C LEU A 746 18.60 -35.96 -23.88
N SER A 747 19.59 -36.73 -24.34
CA SER A 747 20.28 -36.49 -25.61
C SER A 747 19.32 -36.39 -26.79
N THR A 748 18.28 -37.23 -26.81
CA THR A 748 17.26 -37.29 -27.86
C THR A 748 16.30 -36.12 -27.73
N VAL A 749 15.81 -35.82 -26.52
CA VAL A 749 14.90 -34.70 -26.27
C VAL A 749 15.56 -33.36 -26.62
N MET A 750 16.81 -33.16 -26.19
CA MET A 750 17.55 -31.94 -26.48
C MET A 750 17.87 -31.80 -27.97
N LYS A 751 18.15 -32.90 -28.69
CA LYS A 751 18.27 -32.89 -30.15
C LYS A 751 16.97 -32.50 -30.86
N ILE A 752 15.82 -32.94 -30.35
CA ILE A 752 14.50 -32.54 -30.87
C ILE A 752 14.30 -31.04 -30.66
N LEU A 753 14.50 -30.52 -29.44
CA LEU A 753 14.38 -29.08 -29.16
C LEU A 753 15.34 -28.24 -30.01
N TYR A 754 16.59 -28.69 -30.18
CA TYR A 754 17.58 -28.06 -31.05
C TYR A 754 17.07 -27.96 -32.50
N THR A 755 16.52 -29.05 -33.05
CA THR A 755 16.01 -29.10 -34.43
C THR A 755 14.77 -28.21 -34.59
N MET A 756 13.86 -28.21 -33.61
CA MET A 756 12.68 -27.34 -33.60
C MET A 756 13.07 -25.85 -33.53
N ALA A 757 14.07 -25.50 -32.73
CA ALA A 757 14.60 -24.15 -32.65
C ALA A 757 15.26 -23.72 -33.98
N GLN A 758 16.04 -24.60 -34.64
CA GLN A 758 16.60 -24.32 -35.96
C GLN A 758 15.53 -24.08 -37.03
N ALA A 759 14.44 -24.84 -36.99
CA ALA A 759 13.28 -24.68 -37.88
C ALA A 759 12.41 -23.44 -37.58
N GLY A 760 12.80 -22.64 -36.58
CA GLY A 760 12.05 -21.45 -36.14
C GLY A 760 10.72 -21.78 -35.48
N GLU A 761 10.56 -22.99 -34.93
CA GLU A 761 9.35 -23.37 -34.20
C GLU A 761 9.39 -22.90 -32.74
N LEU A 762 10.57 -22.98 -32.11
CA LEU A 762 10.81 -22.58 -30.72
C LEU A 762 11.82 -21.43 -30.64
N ASP A 763 11.80 -20.73 -29.50
CA ASP A 763 12.73 -19.63 -29.21
C ASP A 763 14.16 -20.17 -29.05
N LYS A 764 15.05 -19.77 -29.96
CA LYS A 764 16.43 -20.28 -30.03
C LYS A 764 17.23 -19.92 -28.79
N GLU A 765 17.15 -18.66 -28.34
CA GLU A 765 17.88 -18.19 -27.17
C GLU A 765 17.38 -18.90 -25.92
N LEU A 766 16.07 -19.12 -25.80
CA LEU A 766 15.49 -19.79 -24.63
C LEU A 766 15.82 -21.29 -24.58
N VAL A 767 15.82 -21.97 -25.73
CA VAL A 767 16.27 -23.38 -25.84
C VAL A 767 17.77 -23.50 -25.51
N LYS A 768 18.59 -22.58 -26.02
CA LYS A 768 20.02 -22.52 -25.69
C LYS A 768 20.24 -22.24 -24.21
N PHE A 769 19.47 -21.32 -23.65
CA PHE A 769 19.52 -20.97 -22.23
C PHE A 769 19.13 -22.13 -21.33
N LEU A 770 18.10 -22.91 -21.68
CA LEU A 770 17.73 -24.13 -20.96
C LEU A 770 18.94 -25.08 -20.80
N TYR A 771 19.78 -25.19 -21.84
CA TYR A 771 21.01 -25.98 -21.82
C TYR A 771 22.14 -25.30 -21.02
N THR A 772 22.50 -24.06 -21.34
CA THR A 772 23.66 -23.37 -20.73
C THR A 772 23.48 -23.09 -19.24
N SER A 773 22.24 -22.88 -18.79
CA SER A 773 21.89 -22.70 -17.37
C SER A 773 21.84 -24.02 -16.57
N ASN A 774 22.03 -25.18 -17.21
CA ASN A 774 21.88 -26.52 -16.61
C ASN A 774 20.49 -26.84 -16.03
N ILE A 775 19.46 -26.03 -16.31
CA ILE A 775 18.11 -26.24 -15.77
C ILE A 775 17.50 -27.56 -16.25
N TYR A 776 17.77 -27.98 -17.49
CA TYR A 776 17.35 -29.31 -17.98
C TYR A 776 17.89 -30.45 -17.11
N LEU A 777 19.13 -30.33 -16.62
CA LEU A 777 19.81 -31.34 -15.81
C LEU A 777 19.36 -31.29 -14.36
N GLU A 778 19.16 -30.09 -13.79
CA GLU A 778 18.55 -29.92 -12.47
C GLU A 778 17.16 -30.55 -12.40
N TYR A 779 16.33 -30.28 -13.42
CA TYR A 779 15.02 -30.91 -13.55
C TYR A 779 15.14 -32.43 -13.70
N ALA A 780 16.04 -32.91 -14.56
CA ALA A 780 16.22 -34.33 -14.80
C ALA A 780 16.62 -35.09 -13.53
N LYS A 781 17.56 -34.57 -12.74
CA LYS A 781 17.97 -35.16 -11.45
C LYS A 781 16.85 -35.20 -10.43
N ALA A 782 15.91 -34.27 -10.49
CA ALA A 782 14.80 -34.20 -9.54
C ALA A 782 13.61 -35.10 -9.93
N PHE A 783 13.37 -35.34 -11.22
CA PHE A 783 12.12 -35.93 -11.70
C PHE A 783 12.27 -37.13 -12.66
N LEU A 784 13.43 -37.36 -13.25
CA LEU A 784 13.62 -38.42 -14.25
C LEU A 784 14.42 -39.60 -13.69
N PRO A 785 14.16 -40.84 -14.16
CA PRO A 785 14.99 -41.99 -13.82
C PRO A 785 16.42 -41.84 -14.37
N GLU A 786 17.43 -42.35 -13.64
CA GLU A 786 18.85 -42.25 -14.04
C GLU A 786 19.12 -42.76 -15.47
N ARG A 787 18.43 -43.81 -15.90
CA ARG A 787 18.57 -44.38 -17.26
C ARG A 787 18.24 -43.41 -18.40
N CYS A 788 17.51 -42.32 -18.12
CA CYS A 788 17.15 -41.30 -19.10
C CYS A 788 18.16 -40.13 -19.13
N ILE A 789 19.13 -40.10 -18.19
CA ILE A 789 20.12 -39.03 -18.07
C ILE A 789 21.40 -39.48 -18.78
N ASP A 790 21.52 -39.11 -20.04
CA ASP A 790 22.68 -39.37 -20.91
C ASP A 790 23.34 -38.07 -21.41
N GLU A 791 24.53 -38.19 -21.99
CA GLU A 791 25.31 -37.05 -22.47
C GLU A 791 24.68 -36.43 -23.73
N ILE A 792 24.58 -35.11 -23.75
CA ILE A 792 24.01 -34.37 -24.88
C ILE A 792 25.01 -34.32 -26.03
N THR A 793 24.58 -34.81 -27.20
CA THR A 793 25.46 -34.98 -28.37
C THR A 793 25.43 -33.82 -29.37
N VAL A 794 24.64 -32.77 -29.09
CA VAL A 794 24.46 -31.61 -29.97
C VAL A 794 25.14 -30.38 -29.39
N ASP A 795 25.82 -29.60 -30.24
CA ASP A 795 26.50 -28.38 -29.82
C ASP A 795 25.55 -27.17 -29.86
N PHE A 796 25.01 -26.81 -28.69
CA PHE A 796 24.13 -25.65 -28.54
C PHE A 796 24.84 -24.30 -28.75
N ASN A 797 26.17 -24.26 -28.87
CA ASN A 797 26.86 -23.03 -29.25
C ASN A 797 26.63 -22.67 -30.72
N MET A 798 26.30 -23.65 -31.57
CA MET A 798 25.97 -23.47 -32.99
C MET A 798 24.50 -23.14 -33.25
N LEU A 799 23.67 -23.14 -32.18
CA LEU A 799 22.29 -22.64 -32.21
C LEU A 799 22.27 -21.12 -32.07
#